data_AF-A0A1S4C805-F1
#
_entry.id   AF-A0A1S4C805-F1
#
_cell.length_a   1.000
_cell.length_b   1.000
_cell.length_c   1.000
_cell.angle_alpha   90.00
_cell.angle_beta   90.00
_cell.angle_gamma   90.00
#
_symmetry.space_group_name_H-M   'P 1'
#
loop_
_entity.id
_entity.type
_entity.pdbx_description
1 polymer ?
#
loop_
_entity_poly.entity_id
_entity_poly.type
_entity_poly.pdbx_seq_one_letter_code
_entity_poly.pdbx_strand_id
1 'polypeptide(L)'
;MALMAVLESDLRALSAEARRRYPAVKDAAEHAILKLRCLSSPSEIVLNEDILKIFLMACEVRTVKMSVIGLSCLQKLISHDVVAPSALKEILDTLKDHGEMADESLQLKTLQTILIIFQSRLQPDNEDHTAQALGIILRLLENNRSSDSVRNTAAATFRQAVALIFDRVVSAESLPAGKFGSGVYISRSSSVSSDVNRNINQQESLEQEFSSGGPSLMRDTLTKSGKLALRLLEDLTALAAGGSAVWLRVSSIQRTFALDLLEFILSNYVVLFRVLVPYEEVLRRQICSLLMTSLRTDTEPEGESGEPYFRRLVLRSVANIIRLYSSSLITESEVFLSMLVRVISLDLPLWHRILVLEILRGFCVEARTMQVLFLNFDMHPKNTNVVEGMVKALARVVSSIQFQDTCEESLAAVAGMFSSKAKGIEWSLDSDASNAAVLVASEAHAITLAIEGLLGVVFTVATLTDEAVDTGELDSPRCESDPPAKLTGRTALLCVSMVDSLWLTILDALSFILAKSQGEAIILEILKGYQAFTQACGILHAVEPLNSFLASLCKFTIGIPVEVEKRSVVQSPGSKRSEALLEPKETIVLTPKNVQALRTLFNISHRLHNVLGPSWSLVLETLASLDRAIHSPHATTQEVSTAVPKLTRDSSGQYSDFHILSSLNSQLFESSALMHVAAVKSLLSALRQLSHQCMSAAVSGFGPPSSQKSGSICFSVERMLSILVNNVHSMS
;
A
#
# COMPACT_ATOMS: atom_id res chain seq x y z
N MET A 1 -23.88 46.77 3.35
CA MET A 1 -23.58 47.97 2.54
C MET A 1 -22.82 47.64 1.24
N ALA A 2 -21.78 46.81 1.25
CA ALA A 2 -21.02 46.47 0.03
C ALA A 2 -21.87 45.82 -1.09
N LEU A 3 -22.71 44.83 -0.78
CA LEU A 3 -23.57 44.15 -1.77
C LEU A 3 -24.54 45.09 -2.48
N MET A 4 -25.19 45.99 -1.73
CA MET A 4 -26.17 46.95 -2.28
C MET A 4 -25.52 47.88 -3.30
N ALA A 5 -24.33 48.40 -3.01
CA ALA A 5 -23.59 49.27 -3.92
C ALA A 5 -23.16 48.52 -5.20
N VAL A 6 -22.76 47.26 -5.07
CA VAL A 6 -22.40 46.39 -6.20
C VAL A 6 -23.61 46.11 -7.08
N LEU A 7 -24.75 45.70 -6.48
CA LEU A 7 -25.99 45.44 -7.22
C LEU A 7 -26.51 46.70 -7.93
N GLU A 8 -26.40 47.87 -7.31
CA GLU A 8 -26.78 49.13 -7.95
C GLU A 8 -25.87 49.45 -9.15
N SER A 9 -24.56 49.17 -9.03
CA SER A 9 -23.62 49.31 -10.15
C SER A 9 -23.97 48.35 -11.29
N ASP A 10 -24.30 47.10 -10.98
CA ASP A 10 -24.66 46.09 -11.97
C ASP A 10 -25.99 46.43 -12.66
N LEU A 11 -27.00 46.92 -11.92
CA LEU A 11 -28.27 47.38 -12.49
C LEU A 11 -28.09 48.58 -13.43
N ARG A 12 -27.17 49.50 -13.11
CA ARG A 12 -26.80 50.60 -14.02
C ARG A 12 -26.14 50.06 -15.29
N ALA A 13 -25.25 49.08 -15.18
CA ALA A 13 -24.61 48.44 -16.33
C ALA A 13 -25.65 47.70 -17.20
N LEU A 14 -26.59 46.99 -16.58
CA LEU A 14 -27.70 46.32 -17.25
C LEU A 14 -28.59 47.31 -18.00
N SER A 15 -29.00 48.41 -17.35
CA SER A 15 -29.76 49.49 -17.99
C SER A 15 -29.02 50.12 -19.18
N ALA A 16 -27.72 50.38 -19.04
CA ALA A 16 -26.90 50.98 -20.09
C ALA A 16 -26.83 50.09 -21.35
N GLU A 17 -26.65 48.79 -21.17
CA GLU A 17 -26.56 47.82 -22.28
C GLU A 17 -27.96 47.54 -22.90
N ALA A 18 -29.02 47.50 -22.08
CA ALA A 18 -30.40 47.32 -22.55
C ALA A 18 -30.95 48.54 -23.32
N ARG A 19 -30.44 49.75 -23.05
CA ARG A 19 -30.97 51.05 -23.53
C ARG A 19 -31.33 51.10 -25.02
N ARG A 20 -30.53 50.47 -25.89
CA ARG A 20 -30.71 50.57 -27.35
C ARG A 20 -31.66 49.54 -27.94
N ARG A 21 -31.78 48.36 -27.33
CA ARG A 21 -32.44 47.19 -27.94
C ARG A 21 -33.57 46.61 -27.09
N TYR A 22 -33.57 46.85 -25.79
CA TYR A 22 -34.47 46.21 -24.82
C TYR A 22 -35.01 47.24 -23.81
N PRO A 23 -35.90 48.16 -24.25
CA PRO A 23 -36.43 49.23 -23.40
C PRO A 23 -37.14 48.71 -22.15
N ALA A 24 -37.85 47.58 -22.25
CA ALA A 24 -38.51 46.96 -21.09
C ALA A 24 -37.51 46.55 -19.98
N VAL A 25 -36.38 45.92 -20.34
CA VAL A 25 -35.32 45.54 -19.39
C VAL A 25 -34.65 46.77 -18.78
N LYS A 26 -34.44 47.81 -19.61
CA LYS A 26 -33.87 49.08 -19.18
C LYS A 26 -34.76 49.78 -18.14
N ASP A 27 -36.05 49.92 -18.41
CA ASP A 27 -37.00 50.58 -17.50
C ASP A 27 -37.20 49.76 -16.22
N ALA A 28 -37.22 48.42 -16.31
CA ALA A 28 -37.25 47.54 -15.16
C ALA A 28 -36.00 47.70 -14.27
N ALA A 29 -34.80 47.79 -14.87
CA ALA A 29 -33.55 48.02 -14.15
C ALA A 29 -33.50 49.41 -13.46
N GLU A 30 -34.02 50.47 -14.10
CA GLU A 30 -34.11 51.81 -13.48
C GLU A 30 -35.08 51.80 -12.29
N HIS A 31 -36.21 51.11 -12.40
CA HIS A 31 -37.16 50.93 -11.30
C HIS A 31 -36.56 50.11 -10.14
N ALA A 32 -35.77 49.08 -10.46
CA ALA A 32 -35.02 48.29 -9.49
C ALA A 32 -34.09 49.13 -8.64
N ILE A 33 -33.36 50.06 -9.26
CA ILE A 33 -32.40 50.94 -8.59
C ILE A 33 -33.12 51.81 -7.56
N LEU A 34 -34.28 52.35 -7.91
CA LEU A 34 -35.09 53.14 -6.99
C LEU A 34 -35.54 52.31 -5.79
N LYS A 35 -36.03 51.09 -6.03
CA LYS A 35 -36.41 50.15 -4.96
C LYS A 35 -35.22 49.79 -4.07
N LEU A 36 -34.08 49.46 -4.66
CA LEU A 36 -32.86 49.08 -3.95
C LEU A 36 -32.37 50.20 -3.00
N ARG A 37 -32.50 51.46 -3.41
CA ARG A 37 -32.15 52.63 -2.56
C ARG A 37 -33.09 52.83 -1.38
N CYS A 38 -34.32 52.31 -1.44
CA CYS A 38 -35.29 52.39 -0.35
C CYS A 38 -35.09 51.28 0.70
N LEU A 39 -34.30 50.25 0.42
CA LEU A 39 -34.06 49.13 1.34
C LEU A 39 -32.96 49.48 2.36
N SER A 40 -33.19 49.12 3.61
CA SER A 40 -32.25 49.42 4.71
C SER A 40 -31.23 48.31 4.92
N SER A 41 -31.58 47.08 4.57
CA SER A 41 -30.74 45.88 4.76
C SER A 41 -30.80 44.91 3.57
N PRO A 42 -29.73 44.13 3.30
CA PRO A 42 -29.73 43.10 2.25
C PRO A 42 -30.79 42.00 2.45
N SER A 43 -31.19 41.73 3.70
CA SER A 43 -32.26 40.77 4.04
C SER A 43 -33.63 41.17 3.49
N GLU A 44 -33.89 42.47 3.28
CA GLU A 44 -35.15 42.95 2.69
C GLU A 44 -35.24 42.68 1.18
N ILE A 45 -34.13 42.32 0.53
CA ILE A 45 -34.12 41.90 -0.88
C ILE A 45 -34.87 40.57 -1.04
N VAL A 46 -34.75 39.66 -0.07
CA VAL A 46 -35.45 38.35 -0.09
C VAL A 46 -36.97 38.53 -0.17
N LEU A 47 -37.49 39.59 0.42
CA LEU A 47 -38.92 39.93 0.43
C LEU A 47 -39.39 40.61 -0.85
N ASN A 48 -38.47 41.06 -1.71
CA ASN A 48 -38.76 41.78 -2.95
C ASN A 48 -38.32 40.96 -4.17
N GLU A 49 -39.18 40.04 -4.61
CA GLU A 49 -38.92 39.20 -5.80
C GLU A 49 -38.66 40.01 -7.08
N ASP A 50 -39.12 41.26 -7.14
CA ASP A 50 -38.95 42.12 -8.30
C ASP A 50 -37.48 42.30 -8.69
N ILE A 51 -36.58 42.44 -7.70
CA ILE A 51 -35.14 42.63 -7.95
C ILE A 51 -34.55 41.39 -8.63
N LEU A 52 -34.95 40.19 -8.20
CA LEU A 52 -34.54 38.94 -8.82
C LEU A 52 -35.10 38.79 -10.25
N LYS A 53 -36.39 39.10 -10.43
CA LYS A 53 -37.10 39.00 -11.72
C LYS A 53 -36.46 39.85 -12.81
N ILE A 54 -35.84 40.98 -12.47
CA ILE A 54 -35.15 41.82 -13.45
C ILE A 54 -33.92 41.12 -14.04
N PHE A 55 -33.15 40.41 -13.20
CA PHE A 55 -31.99 39.66 -13.67
C PHE A 55 -32.41 38.42 -14.47
N LEU A 56 -33.53 37.78 -14.10
CA LEU A 56 -34.11 36.68 -14.89
C LEU A 56 -34.63 37.18 -16.24
N MET A 57 -35.33 38.32 -16.27
CA MET A 57 -35.77 38.98 -17.50
C MET A 57 -34.60 39.34 -18.42
N ALA A 58 -33.46 39.77 -17.85
CA ALA A 58 -32.23 40.01 -18.62
C ALA A 58 -31.67 38.72 -19.25
N CYS A 59 -31.77 37.60 -18.55
CA CYS A 59 -31.40 36.28 -19.05
C CYS A 59 -32.38 35.77 -20.14
N GLU A 60 -33.69 36.03 -20.02
CA GLU A 60 -34.70 35.63 -21.02
C GLU A 60 -34.48 36.24 -22.41
N VAL A 61 -33.76 37.37 -22.50
CA VAL A 61 -33.39 38.00 -23.78
C VAL A 61 -32.47 37.11 -24.63
N ARG A 62 -31.78 36.14 -24.01
CA ARG A 62 -30.89 35.16 -24.68
C ARG A 62 -29.81 35.79 -25.57
N THR A 63 -29.31 36.96 -25.18
CA THR A 63 -28.08 37.54 -25.75
C THR A 63 -26.92 37.31 -24.80
N VAL A 64 -25.72 37.00 -25.33
CA VAL A 64 -24.55 36.66 -24.51
C VAL A 64 -24.25 37.74 -23.46
N LYS A 65 -24.17 39.01 -23.86
CA LYS A 65 -23.86 40.11 -22.93
C LYS A 65 -24.91 40.28 -21.83
N MET A 66 -26.20 40.21 -22.15
CA MET A 66 -27.25 40.36 -21.14
C MET A 66 -27.33 39.19 -20.19
N SER A 67 -27.16 37.99 -20.73
CA SER A 67 -27.11 36.76 -19.94
C SER A 67 -25.92 36.74 -19.00
N VAL A 68 -24.73 37.17 -19.44
CA VAL A 68 -23.53 37.24 -18.59
C VAL A 68 -23.70 38.25 -17.45
N ILE A 69 -24.29 39.42 -17.71
CA ILE A 69 -24.58 40.42 -16.66
C ILE A 69 -25.64 39.86 -15.70
N GLY A 70 -26.75 39.33 -16.22
CA GLY A 70 -27.85 38.74 -15.43
C GLY A 70 -27.36 37.61 -14.53
N LEU A 71 -26.69 36.59 -15.08
CA LEU A 71 -26.13 35.48 -14.32
C LEU A 71 -25.07 35.93 -13.30
N SER A 72 -24.24 36.92 -13.61
CA SER A 72 -23.27 37.47 -12.64
C SER A 72 -23.96 38.08 -11.42
N CYS A 73 -25.12 38.71 -11.62
CA CYS A 73 -25.91 39.28 -10.54
C CYS A 73 -26.62 38.19 -9.74
N LEU A 74 -27.21 37.19 -10.43
CA LEU A 74 -27.80 36.03 -9.78
C LEU A 74 -26.79 35.31 -8.89
N GLN A 75 -25.56 35.10 -9.36
CA GLN A 75 -24.48 34.49 -8.56
C GLN A 75 -24.22 35.25 -7.25
N LYS A 76 -24.16 36.58 -7.30
CA LYS A 76 -23.96 37.44 -6.11
C LYS A 76 -25.16 37.35 -5.15
N LEU A 77 -26.38 37.33 -5.68
CA LEU A 77 -27.58 37.18 -4.86
C LEU A 77 -27.60 35.81 -4.15
N ILE A 78 -27.27 34.74 -4.88
CA ILE A 78 -27.24 33.38 -4.33
C ILE A 78 -26.12 33.25 -3.29
N SER A 79 -24.91 33.76 -3.56
CA SER A 79 -23.77 33.64 -2.64
C SER A 79 -23.95 34.41 -1.32
N HIS A 80 -24.85 35.40 -1.31
CA HIS A 80 -25.19 36.18 -0.12
C HIS A 80 -26.48 35.70 0.58
N ASP A 81 -27.02 34.54 0.18
CA ASP A 81 -28.26 33.96 0.71
C ASP A 81 -29.48 34.90 0.63
N VAL A 82 -29.55 35.77 -0.40
CA VAL A 82 -30.65 36.75 -0.57
C VAL A 82 -31.70 36.32 -1.61
N VAL A 83 -31.78 35.03 -1.94
CA VAL A 83 -32.75 34.47 -2.89
C VAL A 83 -33.72 33.55 -2.18
N ALA A 84 -35.02 33.71 -2.43
CA ALA A 84 -36.06 32.84 -1.87
C ALA A 84 -36.04 31.44 -2.51
N PRO A 85 -36.28 30.35 -1.75
CA PRO A 85 -36.33 28.99 -2.28
C PRO A 85 -37.35 28.76 -3.40
N SER A 86 -38.44 29.54 -3.42
CA SER A 86 -39.47 29.52 -4.47
C SER A 86 -38.91 29.79 -5.86
N ALA A 87 -37.87 30.62 -5.97
CA ALA A 87 -37.29 31.04 -7.24
C ALA A 87 -36.30 30.02 -7.84
N LEU A 88 -35.93 28.97 -7.09
CA LEU A 88 -34.94 27.99 -7.55
C LEU A 88 -35.35 27.34 -8.88
N LYS A 89 -36.63 27.02 -9.05
CA LYS A 89 -37.14 26.41 -10.28
C LYS A 89 -36.90 27.31 -11.51
N GLU A 90 -37.28 28.58 -11.40
CA GLU A 90 -37.13 29.56 -12.48
C GLU A 90 -35.64 29.81 -12.82
N ILE A 91 -34.78 29.84 -11.79
CA ILE A 91 -33.32 29.93 -11.97
C ILE A 91 -32.79 28.69 -12.69
N LEU A 92 -33.21 27.47 -12.32
CA LEU A 92 -32.75 26.25 -12.97
C LEU A 92 -33.25 26.11 -14.42
N ASP A 93 -34.48 26.54 -14.70
CA ASP A 93 -35.02 26.59 -16.07
C ASP A 93 -34.22 27.58 -16.92
N THR A 94 -33.90 28.75 -16.37
CA THR A 94 -33.02 29.73 -17.00
C THR A 94 -31.64 29.13 -17.27
N LEU A 95 -31.01 28.51 -16.28
CA LEU A 95 -29.68 27.90 -16.43
C LEU A 95 -29.66 26.77 -17.45
N LYS A 96 -30.76 26.00 -17.57
CA LYS A 96 -30.89 24.97 -18.60
C LYS A 96 -30.82 25.58 -20.00
N ASP A 97 -31.62 26.61 -20.26
CA ASP A 97 -31.64 27.30 -21.56
C ASP A 97 -30.27 27.90 -21.91
N HIS A 98 -29.59 28.48 -20.92
CA HIS A 98 -28.26 29.08 -21.14
C HIS A 98 -27.16 28.05 -21.33
N GLY A 99 -27.28 26.86 -20.73
CA GLY A 99 -26.38 25.74 -20.98
C GLY A 99 -26.49 25.17 -22.40
N GLU A 100 -27.65 25.31 -23.05
CA GLU A 100 -27.86 24.89 -24.45
C GLU A 100 -27.29 25.89 -25.47
N MET A 101 -26.94 27.10 -25.05
CA MET A 101 -26.31 28.09 -25.91
C MET A 101 -24.87 27.70 -26.24
N ALA A 102 -24.41 28.04 -27.46
CA ALA A 102 -23.07 27.66 -27.96
C ALA A 102 -21.92 28.51 -27.38
N ASP A 103 -22.22 29.59 -26.65
CA ASP A 103 -21.20 30.50 -26.12
C ASP A 103 -20.50 29.92 -24.89
N GLU A 104 -19.17 29.76 -24.99
CA GLU A 104 -18.34 29.19 -23.91
C GLU A 104 -18.45 29.99 -22.61
N SER A 105 -18.43 31.33 -22.69
CA SER A 105 -18.45 32.18 -21.48
C SER A 105 -19.74 31.96 -20.69
N LEU A 106 -20.85 31.74 -21.40
CA LEU A 106 -22.14 31.49 -20.81
C LEU A 106 -22.27 30.07 -20.26
N GLN A 107 -21.75 29.07 -20.95
CA GLN A 107 -21.69 27.69 -20.46
C GLN A 107 -20.88 27.60 -19.15
N LEU A 108 -19.71 28.25 -19.10
CA LEU A 108 -18.90 28.33 -17.88
C LEU A 108 -19.63 29.07 -16.75
N LYS A 109 -20.32 30.17 -17.06
CA LYS A 109 -21.11 30.91 -16.08
C LYS A 109 -22.27 30.09 -15.54
N THR A 110 -22.89 29.26 -16.38
CA THR A 110 -23.95 28.32 -15.99
C THR A 110 -23.43 27.31 -14.97
N LEU A 111 -22.29 26.66 -15.26
CA LEU A 111 -21.64 25.72 -14.35
C LEU A 111 -21.26 26.37 -13.00
N GLN A 112 -20.66 27.56 -13.04
CA GLN A 112 -20.32 28.33 -11.84
C GLN A 112 -21.57 28.66 -11.00
N THR A 113 -22.67 29.05 -11.65
CA THR A 113 -23.92 29.39 -10.95
C THR A 113 -24.52 28.16 -10.27
N ILE A 114 -24.54 27.00 -10.96
CA ILE A 114 -25.02 25.75 -10.38
C ILE A 114 -24.16 25.37 -9.15
N LEU A 115 -22.84 25.51 -9.23
CA LEU A 115 -21.96 25.23 -8.11
C LEU A 115 -22.26 26.13 -6.90
N ILE A 116 -22.43 27.44 -7.13
CA ILE A 116 -22.79 28.40 -6.07
C ILE A 116 -24.15 28.04 -5.45
N ILE A 117 -25.12 27.58 -6.24
CA ILE A 117 -26.40 27.08 -5.71
C ILE A 117 -26.15 25.94 -4.72
N PHE A 118 -25.35 24.93 -5.06
CA PHE A 118 -25.03 23.82 -4.15
C PHE A 118 -24.27 24.26 -2.89
N GLN A 119 -23.46 25.32 -2.95
CA GLN A 119 -22.69 25.85 -1.82
C GLN A 119 -23.50 26.79 -0.90
N SER A 120 -24.61 27.35 -1.39
CA SER A 120 -25.47 28.30 -0.67
C SER A 120 -26.64 27.64 0.07
N ARG A 121 -27.46 28.44 0.75
CA ARG A 121 -28.76 27.98 1.30
C ARG A 121 -29.82 27.70 0.24
N LEU A 122 -29.62 28.11 -1.01
CA LEU A 122 -30.52 27.81 -2.13
C LEU A 122 -30.31 26.41 -2.71
N GLN A 123 -29.52 25.58 -2.02
CA GLN A 123 -29.33 24.17 -2.34
C GLN A 123 -30.65 23.46 -2.70
N PRO A 124 -30.65 22.56 -3.68
CA PRO A 124 -31.82 21.73 -3.96
C PRO A 124 -32.13 20.74 -2.81
N ASP A 125 -33.31 20.86 -2.20
CA ASP A 125 -33.77 19.92 -1.16
C ASP A 125 -34.75 18.86 -1.69
N ASN A 126 -35.14 18.95 -2.97
CA ASN A 126 -36.03 17.98 -3.61
C ASN A 126 -35.30 17.19 -4.72
N GLU A 127 -35.87 16.05 -5.06
CA GLU A 127 -35.30 15.14 -6.05
C GLU A 127 -35.29 15.77 -7.45
N ASP A 128 -36.35 16.48 -7.83
CA ASP A 128 -36.50 17.05 -9.18
C ASP A 128 -35.50 18.18 -9.48
N HIS A 129 -35.35 19.15 -8.58
CA HIS A 129 -34.40 20.26 -8.78
C HIS A 129 -32.96 19.77 -8.71
N THR A 130 -32.65 18.78 -7.87
CA THR A 130 -31.30 18.20 -7.81
C THR A 130 -30.96 17.46 -9.09
N ALA A 131 -31.87 16.60 -9.59
CA ALA A 131 -31.70 15.92 -10.86
C ALA A 131 -31.57 16.91 -12.02
N GLN A 132 -32.36 17.98 -12.03
CA GLN A 132 -32.27 19.03 -13.05
C GLN A 132 -30.90 19.73 -13.02
N ALA A 133 -30.43 20.16 -11.85
CA ALA A 133 -29.15 20.84 -11.70
C ALA A 133 -27.97 19.96 -12.14
N LEU A 134 -27.93 18.71 -11.66
CA LEU A 134 -26.92 17.72 -12.05
C LEU A 134 -27.01 17.35 -13.53
N GLY A 135 -28.22 17.22 -14.07
CA GLY A 135 -28.46 16.94 -15.48
C GLY A 135 -28.01 18.06 -16.41
N ILE A 136 -28.07 19.34 -16.01
CA ILE A 136 -27.48 20.45 -16.76
C ILE A 136 -25.96 20.29 -16.84
N ILE A 137 -25.30 19.96 -15.72
CA ILE A 137 -23.85 19.76 -15.69
C ILE A 137 -23.45 18.58 -16.59
N LEU A 138 -24.14 17.44 -16.48
CA LEU A 138 -23.84 16.25 -17.28
C LEU A 138 -24.06 16.50 -18.79
N ARG A 139 -25.11 17.21 -19.18
CA ARG A 139 -25.32 17.59 -20.58
C ARG A 139 -24.14 18.41 -21.14
N LEU A 140 -23.61 19.36 -20.38
CA LEU A 140 -22.45 20.16 -20.79
C LEU A 140 -21.16 19.33 -20.85
N LEU A 141 -21.03 18.31 -20.00
CA LEU A 141 -19.89 17.39 -20.00
C LEU A 141 -19.87 16.52 -21.27
N GLU A 142 -21.03 16.06 -21.71
CA GLU A 142 -21.19 15.16 -22.85
C GLU A 142 -21.36 15.86 -24.20
N ASN A 143 -21.66 17.15 -24.18
CA ASN A 143 -21.88 17.89 -25.40
C ASN A 143 -20.58 18.02 -26.20
N ASN A 144 -20.46 17.25 -27.28
CA ASN A 144 -19.31 17.31 -28.20
C ASN A 144 -19.12 18.69 -28.87
N ARG A 145 -20.13 19.57 -28.80
CA ARG A 145 -20.01 20.96 -29.29
C ARG A 145 -19.39 21.91 -28.26
N SER A 146 -19.36 21.53 -26.98
CA SER A 146 -18.73 22.31 -25.93
C SER A 146 -17.21 22.18 -26.02
N SER A 147 -16.49 23.26 -25.73
CA SER A 147 -15.03 23.25 -25.71
C SER A 147 -14.50 22.37 -24.57
N ASP A 148 -13.25 21.92 -24.68
CA ASP A 148 -12.62 21.09 -23.64
C ASP A 148 -12.52 21.81 -22.29
N SER A 149 -12.39 23.14 -22.28
CA SER A 149 -12.45 23.95 -21.07
C SER A 149 -13.80 23.79 -20.35
N VAL A 150 -14.91 23.86 -21.10
CA VAL A 150 -16.27 23.67 -20.56
C VAL A 150 -16.45 22.24 -20.06
N ARG A 151 -16.07 21.23 -20.85
CA ARG A 151 -16.21 19.82 -20.46
C ARG A 151 -15.41 19.49 -19.20
N ASN A 152 -14.16 19.95 -19.12
CA ASN A 152 -13.32 19.76 -17.92
C ASN A 152 -13.91 20.50 -16.70
N THR A 153 -14.42 21.71 -16.89
CA THR A 153 -15.10 22.48 -15.84
C THR A 153 -16.38 21.80 -15.38
N ALA A 154 -17.15 21.22 -16.30
CA ALA A 154 -18.36 20.45 -15.99
C ALA A 154 -18.03 19.21 -15.16
N ALA A 155 -16.99 18.47 -15.54
CA ALA A 155 -16.51 17.30 -14.78
C ALA A 155 -16.10 17.69 -13.34
N ALA A 156 -15.38 18.80 -13.18
CA ALA A 156 -14.98 19.30 -11.85
C ALA A 156 -16.19 19.78 -11.03
N THR A 157 -17.12 20.51 -11.67
CA THR A 157 -18.34 21.00 -11.04
C THR A 157 -19.23 19.85 -10.57
N PHE A 158 -19.36 18.79 -11.37
CA PHE A 158 -20.13 17.61 -11.00
C PHE A 158 -19.51 16.89 -9.80
N ARG A 159 -18.19 16.65 -9.80
CA ARG A 159 -17.47 16.07 -8.65
C ARG A 159 -17.70 16.87 -7.37
N GLN A 160 -17.61 18.19 -7.45
CA GLN A 160 -17.82 19.06 -6.29
C GLN A 160 -19.29 19.06 -5.82
N ALA A 161 -20.26 19.04 -6.74
CA ALA A 161 -21.67 18.91 -6.39
C ALA A 161 -21.96 17.57 -5.69
N VAL A 162 -21.38 16.47 -6.18
CA VAL A 162 -21.45 15.16 -5.52
C VAL A 162 -20.87 15.22 -4.11
N ALA A 163 -19.68 15.80 -3.92
CA ALA A 163 -19.09 15.97 -2.60
C ALA A 163 -20.01 16.75 -1.64
N LEU A 164 -20.53 17.90 -2.08
CA LEU A 164 -21.45 18.71 -1.28
C LEU A 164 -22.75 17.96 -0.92
N ILE A 165 -23.27 17.12 -1.82
CA ILE A 165 -24.43 16.27 -1.53
C ILE A 165 -24.09 15.26 -0.43
N PHE A 166 -22.95 14.58 -0.52
CA PHE A 166 -22.55 13.56 0.45
C PHE A 166 -22.12 14.14 1.80
N ASP A 167 -21.45 15.30 1.84
CA ASP A 167 -21.13 16.05 3.07
C ASP A 167 -22.41 16.42 3.84
N ARG A 168 -23.46 16.77 3.10
CA ARG A 168 -24.79 17.02 3.70
C ARG A 168 -25.43 15.76 4.24
N VAL A 169 -25.25 14.61 3.60
CA VAL A 169 -25.76 13.34 4.15
C VAL A 169 -25.08 13.04 5.47
N VAL A 170 -23.75 13.16 5.55
CA VAL A 170 -23.00 12.97 6.80
C VAL A 170 -23.55 13.86 7.91
N SER A 171 -23.80 15.13 7.59
CA SER A 171 -24.37 16.11 8.54
C SER A 171 -25.82 15.78 8.93
N ALA A 172 -26.68 15.46 7.95
CA ALA A 172 -28.10 15.19 8.15
C ALA A 172 -28.36 13.87 8.89
N GLU A 173 -27.52 12.87 8.67
CA GLU A 173 -27.56 11.57 9.34
C GLU A 173 -26.89 11.57 10.72
N SER A 174 -26.32 12.71 11.15
CA SER A 174 -25.57 12.89 12.40
C SER A 174 -24.36 11.95 12.53
N LEU A 175 -23.68 11.71 11.41
CA LEU A 175 -22.50 10.83 11.36
C LEU A 175 -21.22 11.60 11.70
N PRO A 176 -20.18 10.93 12.24
CA PRO A 176 -18.91 11.58 12.52
C PRO A 176 -18.33 12.16 11.22
N ALA A 177 -18.11 13.47 11.21
CA ALA A 177 -17.51 14.15 10.07
C ALA A 177 -16.04 13.74 9.96
N GLY A 178 -15.69 13.04 8.89
CA GLY A 178 -14.29 12.91 8.48
C GLY A 178 -13.74 14.31 8.23
N LYS A 179 -12.63 14.69 8.89
CA LYS A 179 -11.99 16.00 8.68
C LYS A 179 -11.42 16.06 7.26
N PHE A 180 -12.23 16.45 6.28
CA PHE A 180 -11.71 16.91 5.00
C PHE A 180 -11.21 18.35 5.16
N GLY A 181 -9.89 18.51 4.96
CA GLY A 181 -9.31 19.81 4.68
C GLY A 181 -9.93 20.34 3.39
N SER A 182 -10.74 21.39 3.51
CA SER A 182 -11.13 22.24 2.39
C SER A 182 -9.86 22.69 1.65
N GLY A 183 -9.58 22.08 0.50
CA GLY A 183 -8.54 22.52 -0.43
C GLY A 183 -7.25 21.70 -0.41
N VAL A 184 -7.26 20.51 -1.01
CA VAL A 184 -6.06 19.95 -1.64
C VAL A 184 -6.46 19.37 -3.00
N TYR A 185 -5.91 19.97 -4.04
CA TYR A 185 -5.98 19.47 -5.41
C TYR A 185 -5.38 18.06 -5.47
N ILE A 186 -6.10 17.13 -6.10
CA ILE A 186 -5.56 15.84 -6.52
C ILE A 186 -4.43 16.12 -7.52
N SER A 187 -3.18 16.04 -7.04
CA SER A 187 -2.02 15.90 -7.92
C SER A 187 -2.15 14.59 -8.67
N ARG A 188 -2.15 14.64 -10.01
CA ARG A 188 -2.19 13.47 -10.90
C ARG A 188 -0.93 12.59 -10.84
N SER A 189 -0.09 12.74 -9.81
CA SER A 189 1.20 12.06 -9.66
C SER A 189 1.56 11.66 -8.21
N SER A 190 0.62 11.67 -7.26
CA SER A 190 0.89 11.05 -5.95
C SER A 190 0.69 9.53 -6.03
N SER A 191 1.65 8.78 -5.50
CA SER A 191 1.52 7.32 -5.35
C SER A 191 0.27 7.00 -4.52
N VAL A 192 -0.62 6.16 -5.04
CA VAL A 192 -1.92 5.75 -4.44
C VAL A 192 -1.79 5.38 -2.95
N SER A 193 -0.64 4.87 -2.52
CA SER A 193 -0.34 4.52 -1.14
C SER A 193 -0.43 5.69 -0.14
N SER A 194 -0.16 6.94 -0.54
CA SER A 194 -0.09 8.07 0.41
C SER A 194 -1.47 8.60 0.83
N ASP A 195 -2.44 8.61 -0.09
CA ASP A 195 -3.80 9.08 0.17
C ASP A 195 -4.63 8.01 0.91
N VAL A 196 -4.38 6.74 0.62
CA VAL A 196 -4.99 5.59 1.30
C VAL A 196 -4.51 5.47 2.75
N ASN A 197 -3.21 5.68 3.02
CA ASN A 197 -2.66 5.68 4.40
C ASN A 197 -3.35 6.71 5.33
N ARG A 198 -3.72 7.88 4.81
CA ARG A 198 -4.42 8.91 5.61
C ARG A 198 -5.82 8.48 6.03
N ASN A 199 -6.55 7.79 5.16
CA ASN A 199 -7.90 7.30 5.45
C ASN A 199 -7.87 6.07 6.38
N ILE A 200 -6.82 5.25 6.30
CA ILE A 200 -6.62 4.12 7.21
C ILE A 200 -6.29 4.59 8.63
N ASN A 201 -5.50 5.66 8.80
CA ASN A 201 -5.32 6.25 10.14
C ASN A 201 -6.64 6.85 10.70
N GLN A 202 -7.52 7.40 9.86
CA GLN A 202 -8.88 7.81 10.30
C GLN A 202 -9.76 6.59 10.66
N GLN A 203 -9.57 5.46 9.99
CA GLN A 203 -10.20 4.19 10.36
C GLN A 203 -9.80 3.73 11.76
N GLU A 204 -8.62 4.13 12.27
CA GLU A 204 -8.14 3.80 13.62
C GLU A 204 -9.01 4.47 14.69
N SER A 205 -9.29 5.76 14.50
CA SER A 205 -10.21 6.50 15.37
C SER A 205 -11.63 5.96 15.31
N LEU A 206 -12.12 5.58 14.13
CA LEU A 206 -13.47 5.03 13.98
C LEU A 206 -13.57 3.64 14.62
N GLU A 207 -12.63 2.72 14.38
CA GLU A 207 -12.67 1.37 14.97
C GLU A 207 -12.45 1.38 16.49
N GLN A 208 -11.66 2.31 17.04
CA GLN A 208 -11.52 2.51 18.50
C GLN A 208 -12.80 3.11 19.13
N GLU A 209 -13.49 4.02 18.44
CA GLU A 209 -14.82 4.52 18.86
C GLU A 209 -15.88 3.41 18.78
N PHE A 210 -15.85 2.53 17.77
CA PHE A 210 -16.75 1.38 17.66
C PHE A 210 -16.44 0.26 18.68
N SER A 211 -15.19 0.12 19.13
CA SER A 211 -14.76 -0.94 20.07
C SER A 211 -14.99 -0.60 21.54
N SER A 212 -15.25 0.66 21.89
CA SER A 212 -15.34 1.13 23.29
C SER A 212 -16.75 1.16 23.90
N GLY A 213 -17.77 0.63 23.21
CA GLY A 213 -19.05 0.26 23.82
C GLY A 213 -20.29 0.86 23.16
N GLY A 214 -20.85 0.13 22.20
CA GLY A 214 -22.20 0.33 21.68
C GLY A 214 -22.57 -0.81 20.71
N PRO A 215 -23.84 -1.27 20.64
CA PRO A 215 -24.25 -2.27 19.65
C PRO A 215 -24.04 -1.70 18.23
N SER A 216 -23.76 -2.57 17.25
CA SER A 216 -23.57 -2.20 15.84
C SER A 216 -24.67 -1.22 15.39
N LEU A 217 -24.32 0.05 15.21
CA LEU A 217 -25.23 1.15 14.85
C LEU A 217 -25.67 1.07 13.38
N MET A 218 -25.85 -0.13 12.82
CA MET A 218 -26.39 -0.28 11.48
C MET A 218 -27.83 0.26 11.46
N ARG A 219 -28.08 1.25 10.60
CA ARG A 219 -29.35 1.97 10.51
C ARG A 219 -30.01 1.74 9.16
N ASP A 220 -31.29 1.34 9.19
CA ASP A 220 -32.11 1.15 7.99
C ASP A 220 -32.81 2.43 7.51
N THR A 221 -33.10 3.35 8.42
CA THR A 221 -33.85 4.57 8.12
C THR A 221 -32.95 5.69 7.61
N LEU A 222 -33.31 6.26 6.46
CA LEU A 222 -32.62 7.40 5.86
C LEU A 222 -33.46 8.69 5.96
N THR A 223 -32.77 9.80 6.18
CA THR A 223 -33.29 11.16 5.98
C THR A 223 -33.62 11.41 4.51
N LYS A 224 -34.29 12.55 4.22
CA LYS A 224 -34.56 12.96 2.83
C LYS A 224 -33.26 13.11 2.03
N SER A 225 -32.23 13.72 2.63
CA SER A 225 -30.91 13.89 2.02
C SER A 225 -30.22 12.54 1.78
N GLY A 226 -30.30 11.62 2.74
CA GLY A 226 -29.77 10.26 2.58
C GLY A 226 -30.44 9.50 1.43
N LYS A 227 -31.77 9.58 1.29
CA LYS A 227 -32.49 8.94 0.17
C LYS A 227 -32.10 9.51 -1.18
N LEU A 228 -31.93 10.83 -1.26
CA LEU A 228 -31.53 11.51 -2.49
C LEU A 228 -30.14 11.07 -2.94
N ALA A 229 -29.17 11.10 -2.03
CA ALA A 229 -27.80 10.70 -2.34
C ALA A 229 -27.68 9.19 -2.64
N LEU A 230 -28.52 8.35 -2.04
CA LEU A 230 -28.61 6.94 -2.39
C LEU A 230 -29.04 6.75 -3.86
N ARG A 231 -30.04 7.49 -4.34
CA ARG A 231 -30.44 7.43 -5.76
C ARG A 231 -29.34 7.91 -6.70
N LEU A 232 -28.62 8.96 -6.30
CA LEU A 232 -27.45 9.42 -7.05
C LEU A 232 -26.39 8.31 -7.13
N LEU A 233 -26.12 7.60 -6.03
CA LEU A 233 -25.20 6.47 -6.02
C LEU A 233 -25.65 5.33 -6.94
N GLU A 234 -26.94 4.97 -6.91
CA GLU A 234 -27.51 3.95 -7.78
C GLU A 234 -27.39 4.32 -9.27
N ASP A 235 -27.75 5.54 -9.65
CA ASP A 235 -27.61 6.04 -11.02
C ASP A 235 -26.14 6.08 -11.46
N LEU A 236 -25.21 6.53 -10.60
CA LEU A 236 -23.77 6.50 -10.90
C LEU A 236 -23.26 5.06 -11.08
N THR A 237 -23.78 4.12 -10.29
CA THR A 237 -23.46 2.69 -10.42
C THR A 237 -23.97 2.11 -11.74
N ALA A 238 -25.20 2.45 -12.13
CA ALA A 238 -25.77 2.06 -13.42
C ALA A 238 -24.96 2.63 -14.60
N LEU A 239 -24.56 3.90 -14.53
CA LEU A 239 -23.73 4.55 -15.56
C LEU A 239 -22.34 3.90 -15.65
N ALA A 240 -21.70 3.57 -14.53
CA ALA A 240 -20.41 2.87 -14.52
C ALA A 240 -20.51 1.45 -15.12
N ALA A 241 -21.68 0.80 -14.98
CA ALA A 241 -22.01 -0.46 -15.63
C ALA A 241 -22.29 -0.33 -17.15
N GLY A 242 -22.33 0.89 -17.69
CA GLY A 242 -22.68 1.14 -19.09
C GLY A 242 -24.19 1.16 -19.36
N GLY A 243 -25.02 1.22 -18.30
CA GLY A 243 -26.45 1.44 -18.38
C GLY A 243 -26.82 2.93 -18.42
N SER A 244 -28.10 3.23 -18.20
CA SER A 244 -28.64 4.59 -18.13
C SER A 244 -29.01 4.98 -16.71
N ALA A 245 -28.92 6.28 -16.42
CA ALA A 245 -29.35 6.87 -15.15
C ALA A 245 -30.80 7.35 -15.25
N VAL A 246 -31.70 6.70 -14.51
CA VAL A 246 -33.14 6.93 -14.60
C VAL A 246 -33.52 8.23 -13.92
N TRP A 247 -32.96 8.51 -12.74
CA TRP A 247 -33.28 9.69 -11.96
C TRP A 247 -32.63 10.95 -12.55
N LEU A 248 -31.36 10.88 -12.96
CA LEU A 248 -30.65 11.97 -13.65
C LEU A 248 -31.15 12.20 -15.08
N ARG A 249 -31.89 11.25 -15.67
CA ARG A 249 -32.41 11.28 -17.05
C ARG A 249 -31.29 11.38 -18.09
N VAL A 250 -30.22 10.64 -17.89
CA VAL A 250 -29.05 10.59 -18.78
C VAL A 250 -28.87 9.18 -19.32
N SER A 251 -28.72 9.05 -20.65
CA SER A 251 -28.68 7.75 -21.33
C SER A 251 -27.35 7.01 -21.20
N SER A 252 -26.24 7.73 -21.16
CA SER A 252 -24.89 7.18 -21.01
C SER A 252 -23.96 8.30 -20.57
N ILE A 253 -22.81 7.98 -19.97
CA ILE A 253 -21.65 8.85 -19.79
C ILE A 253 -20.38 8.01 -19.98
N GLN A 254 -19.21 8.64 -20.04
CA GLN A 254 -17.95 7.90 -20.01
C GLN A 254 -17.86 7.04 -18.74
N ARG A 255 -17.80 5.70 -18.91
CA ARG A 255 -17.74 4.73 -17.79
C ARG A 255 -16.59 5.01 -16.83
N THR A 256 -15.45 5.48 -17.36
CA THR A 256 -14.28 5.90 -16.57
C THR A 256 -14.62 7.05 -15.62
N PHE A 257 -15.36 8.06 -16.09
CA PHE A 257 -15.79 9.18 -15.26
C PHE A 257 -16.77 8.75 -14.15
N ALA A 258 -17.73 7.87 -14.48
CA ALA A 258 -18.67 7.32 -13.50
C ALA A 258 -17.95 6.50 -12.41
N LEU A 259 -17.03 5.63 -12.83
CA LEU A 259 -16.28 4.79 -11.90
C LEU A 259 -15.30 5.61 -11.04
N ASP A 260 -14.69 6.67 -11.58
CA ASP A 260 -13.87 7.62 -10.81
C ASP A 260 -14.69 8.28 -9.70
N LEU A 261 -15.95 8.64 -9.99
CA LEU A 261 -16.87 9.20 -9.01
C LEU A 261 -17.27 8.20 -7.93
N LEU A 262 -17.54 6.94 -8.31
CA LEU A 262 -17.81 5.88 -7.35
C LEU A 262 -16.61 5.67 -6.44
N GLU A 263 -15.41 5.59 -6.99
CA GLU A 263 -14.19 5.47 -6.18
C GLU A 263 -14.01 6.67 -5.24
N PHE A 264 -14.24 7.89 -5.74
CA PHE A 264 -14.23 9.09 -4.90
C PHE A 264 -15.24 8.97 -3.75
N ILE A 265 -16.48 8.53 -4.01
CA ILE A 265 -17.49 8.39 -2.96
C ILE A 265 -17.06 7.32 -1.94
N LEU A 266 -16.63 6.15 -2.42
CA LEU A 266 -16.26 5.01 -1.58
C LEU A 266 -15.03 5.27 -0.72
N SER A 267 -14.08 6.06 -1.21
CA SER A 267 -12.86 6.36 -0.47
C SER A 267 -13.03 7.48 0.56
N ASN A 268 -13.95 8.42 0.33
CA ASN A 268 -14.10 9.62 1.16
C ASN A 268 -15.29 9.55 2.13
N TYR A 269 -16.31 8.72 1.85
CA TYR A 269 -17.53 8.62 2.67
C TYR A 269 -17.74 7.23 3.29
N VAL A 270 -16.65 6.60 3.74
CA VAL A 270 -16.64 5.23 4.31
C VAL A 270 -17.69 5.02 5.40
N VAL A 271 -17.91 6.03 6.25
CA VAL A 271 -18.88 5.98 7.35
C VAL A 271 -20.31 5.70 6.86
N LEU A 272 -20.70 6.20 5.67
CA LEU A 272 -22.04 5.95 5.13
C LEU A 272 -22.25 4.47 4.86
N PHE A 273 -21.26 3.82 4.25
CA PHE A 273 -21.33 2.41 3.86
C PHE A 273 -21.15 1.45 5.05
N ARG A 274 -20.55 1.89 6.16
CA ARG A 274 -20.44 1.08 7.39
C ARG A 274 -21.63 1.24 8.35
N VAL A 275 -22.33 2.38 8.30
CA VAL A 275 -23.41 2.71 9.26
C VAL A 275 -24.80 2.59 8.63
N LEU A 276 -24.97 2.93 7.35
CA LEU A 276 -26.28 2.95 6.70
C LEU A 276 -26.48 1.71 5.83
N VAL A 277 -27.40 0.84 6.23
CA VAL A 277 -27.67 -0.45 5.57
C VAL A 277 -28.00 -0.29 4.08
N PRO A 278 -28.83 0.69 3.64
CA PRO A 278 -29.11 0.85 2.21
C PRO A 278 -27.88 1.16 1.35
N TYR A 279 -26.90 1.89 1.90
CA TYR A 279 -25.65 2.20 1.19
C TYR A 279 -24.75 0.97 1.09
N GLU A 280 -24.64 0.21 2.18
CA GLU A 280 -23.92 -1.07 2.18
C GLU A 280 -24.52 -2.05 1.16
N GLU A 281 -25.85 -2.12 1.05
CA GLU A 281 -26.51 -3.01 0.10
C GLU A 281 -26.26 -2.60 -1.36
N VAL A 282 -26.19 -1.31 -1.68
CA VAL A 282 -25.78 -0.85 -3.02
C VAL A 282 -24.32 -1.22 -3.29
N LEU A 283 -23.43 -1.02 -2.31
CA LEU A 283 -22.04 -1.43 -2.41
C LEU A 283 -21.91 -2.94 -2.67
N ARG A 284 -22.57 -3.76 -1.84
CA ARG A 284 -22.56 -5.22 -1.92
C ARG A 284 -23.17 -5.75 -3.21
N ARG A 285 -24.41 -5.37 -3.53
CA ARG A 285 -25.19 -5.99 -4.61
C ARG A 285 -24.93 -5.40 -5.99
N GLN A 286 -24.63 -4.10 -6.06
CA GLN A 286 -24.49 -3.41 -7.34
C GLN A 286 -23.02 -3.13 -7.67
N ILE A 287 -22.30 -2.42 -6.79
CA ILE A 287 -20.92 -1.98 -7.06
C ILE A 287 -19.97 -3.18 -7.09
N CYS A 288 -20.03 -4.08 -6.10
CA CYS A 288 -19.17 -5.27 -6.12
C CYS A 288 -19.50 -6.19 -7.30
N SER A 289 -20.77 -6.35 -7.68
CA SER A 289 -21.18 -7.11 -8.86
C SER A 289 -20.63 -6.51 -10.17
N LEU A 290 -20.68 -5.18 -10.30
CA LEU A 290 -20.09 -4.45 -11.42
C LEU A 290 -18.58 -4.71 -11.52
N LEU A 291 -17.87 -4.59 -10.39
CA LEU A 291 -16.42 -4.77 -10.35
C LEU A 291 -16.03 -6.23 -10.61
N MET A 292 -16.75 -7.20 -10.03
CA MET A 292 -16.51 -8.63 -10.30
C MET A 292 -16.70 -8.96 -11.78
N THR A 293 -17.75 -8.43 -12.41
CA THR A 293 -17.97 -8.61 -13.85
C THR A 293 -16.84 -7.96 -14.65
N SER A 294 -16.45 -6.73 -14.31
CA SER A 294 -15.39 -5.98 -15.00
C SER A 294 -13.99 -6.59 -14.84
N LEU A 295 -13.74 -7.32 -13.76
CA LEU A 295 -12.51 -8.10 -13.55
C LEU A 295 -12.51 -9.41 -14.35
N ARG A 296 -13.67 -10.03 -14.56
CA ARG A 296 -13.80 -11.33 -15.26
C ARG A 296 -13.82 -11.24 -16.77
N THR A 297 -14.29 -10.12 -17.33
CA THR A 297 -14.41 -9.97 -18.79
C THR A 297 -13.01 -9.85 -19.39
N ASP A 298 -12.48 -10.94 -19.96
CA ASP A 298 -11.21 -11.00 -20.69
C ASP A 298 -11.32 -10.53 -22.14
N THR A 299 -12.53 -10.18 -22.60
CA THR A 299 -12.77 -9.80 -24.00
C THR A 299 -12.17 -8.42 -24.25
N GLU A 300 -11.11 -8.36 -25.05
CA GLU A 300 -10.79 -7.20 -25.90
C GLU A 300 -11.97 -6.96 -26.84
N PRO A 301 -12.71 -5.84 -26.74
CA PRO A 301 -13.60 -5.39 -27.79
C PRO A 301 -12.95 -4.12 -28.37
N GLU A 302 -12.08 -4.31 -29.36
CA GLU A 302 -11.72 -3.34 -30.40
C GLU A 302 -11.53 -1.87 -29.96
N GLY A 303 -10.27 -1.47 -29.73
CA GLY A 303 -9.88 -0.05 -29.76
C GLY A 303 -8.66 0.32 -28.91
N GLU A 304 -7.51 0.43 -29.56
CA GLU A 304 -6.14 0.62 -29.05
C GLU A 304 -5.85 1.90 -28.22
N SER A 305 -6.80 2.48 -27.47
CA SER A 305 -6.49 3.65 -26.62
C SER A 305 -7.29 3.81 -25.31
N GLY A 306 -8.37 3.04 -25.08
CA GLY A 306 -9.26 3.25 -23.91
C GLY A 306 -9.14 2.23 -22.77
N GLU A 307 -8.59 1.04 -23.03
CA GLU A 307 -8.73 -0.12 -22.15
C GLU A 307 -7.80 -0.16 -20.90
N PRO A 308 -6.52 0.30 -20.95
CA PRO A 308 -5.63 0.24 -19.78
C PRO A 308 -6.08 1.12 -18.61
N TYR A 309 -6.63 2.31 -18.91
CA TYR A 309 -7.04 3.26 -17.88
C TYR A 309 -8.27 2.78 -17.12
N PHE A 310 -9.28 2.27 -17.83
CA PHE A 310 -10.46 1.69 -17.19
C PHE A 310 -10.11 0.49 -16.30
N ARG A 311 -9.23 -0.41 -16.78
CA ARG A 311 -8.78 -1.56 -15.98
C ARG A 311 -8.00 -1.14 -14.73
N ARG A 312 -7.12 -0.15 -14.84
CA ARG A 312 -6.44 0.45 -13.67
C ARG A 312 -7.44 0.96 -12.64
N LEU A 313 -8.50 1.63 -13.11
CA LEU A 313 -9.54 2.18 -12.26
C LEU A 313 -10.37 1.11 -11.55
N VAL A 314 -10.73 0.02 -12.27
CA VAL A 314 -11.40 -1.15 -11.68
C VAL A 314 -10.52 -1.79 -10.62
N LEU A 315 -9.25 -2.05 -10.92
CA LEU A 315 -8.30 -2.64 -9.98
C LEU A 315 -8.10 -1.75 -8.73
N ARG A 316 -7.98 -0.43 -8.92
CA ARG A 316 -7.88 0.53 -7.81
C ARG A 316 -9.16 0.56 -6.95
N SER A 317 -10.33 0.53 -7.57
CA SER A 317 -11.62 0.46 -6.86
C SER A 317 -11.73 -0.82 -6.03
N VAL A 318 -11.33 -1.97 -6.60
CA VAL A 318 -11.30 -3.26 -5.90
C VAL A 318 -10.33 -3.22 -4.71
N ALA A 319 -9.14 -2.65 -4.91
CA ALA A 319 -8.16 -2.50 -3.84
C ALA A 319 -8.68 -1.62 -2.69
N ASN A 320 -9.35 -0.51 -3.01
CA ASN A 320 -9.97 0.35 -2.01
C ASN A 320 -11.08 -0.38 -1.26
N ILE A 321 -11.89 -1.19 -1.95
CA ILE A 321 -12.95 -1.97 -1.29
C ILE A 321 -12.37 -2.98 -0.30
N ILE A 322 -11.33 -3.72 -0.69
CA ILE A 322 -10.67 -4.68 0.20
C ILE A 322 -10.10 -3.99 1.44
N ARG A 323 -9.44 -2.84 1.28
CA ARG A 323 -8.86 -2.10 2.42
C ARG A 323 -9.92 -1.53 3.36
N LEU A 324 -10.96 -0.92 2.80
CA LEU A 324 -11.91 -0.12 3.58
C LEU A 324 -13.14 -0.91 4.06
N TYR A 325 -13.48 -2.04 3.42
CA TYR A 325 -14.75 -2.74 3.67
C TYR A 325 -14.62 -4.25 3.89
N SER A 326 -13.40 -4.83 3.96
CA SER A 326 -13.23 -6.29 4.14
C SER A 326 -13.89 -6.86 5.40
N SER A 327 -14.00 -6.08 6.47
CA SER A 327 -14.70 -6.50 7.70
C SER A 327 -16.23 -6.57 7.54
N SER A 328 -16.81 -5.82 6.60
CA SER A 328 -18.27 -5.80 6.33
C SER A 328 -18.66 -6.65 5.11
N LEU A 329 -17.72 -6.86 4.17
CA LEU A 329 -17.91 -7.53 2.89
C LEU A 329 -16.98 -8.73 2.76
N ILE A 330 -17.07 -9.68 3.69
CA ILE A 330 -16.18 -10.85 3.76
C ILE A 330 -16.23 -11.64 2.45
N THR A 331 -17.43 -12.03 2.01
CA THR A 331 -17.63 -12.85 0.81
C THR A 331 -17.14 -12.19 -0.48
N GLU A 332 -17.46 -10.92 -0.67
CA GLU A 332 -17.07 -10.16 -1.86
C GLU A 332 -15.56 -9.92 -1.87
N SER A 333 -14.97 -9.60 -0.72
CA SER A 333 -13.53 -9.39 -0.58
C SER A 333 -12.75 -10.69 -0.79
N GLU A 334 -13.24 -11.82 -0.31
CA GLU A 334 -12.68 -13.15 -0.56
C GLU A 334 -12.66 -13.46 -2.07
N VAL A 335 -13.77 -13.19 -2.76
CA VAL A 335 -13.85 -13.36 -4.21
C VAL A 335 -12.89 -12.44 -4.94
N PHE A 336 -12.80 -11.16 -4.55
CA PHE A 336 -11.86 -10.22 -5.16
C PHE A 336 -10.40 -10.64 -4.95
N LEU A 337 -10.01 -10.98 -3.73
CA LEU A 337 -8.66 -11.46 -3.44
C LEU A 337 -8.32 -12.71 -4.24
N SER A 338 -9.25 -13.67 -4.31
CA SER A 338 -9.10 -14.88 -5.12
C SER A 338 -8.96 -14.57 -6.61
N MET A 339 -9.70 -13.58 -7.13
CA MET A 339 -9.56 -13.11 -8.51
C MET A 339 -8.18 -12.49 -8.76
N LEU A 340 -7.72 -11.60 -7.88
CA LEU A 340 -6.41 -10.95 -7.99
C LEU A 340 -5.27 -11.99 -7.95
N VAL A 341 -5.31 -12.93 -7.00
CA VAL A 341 -4.33 -14.01 -6.90
C VAL A 341 -4.31 -14.88 -8.15
N ARG A 342 -5.49 -15.17 -8.72
CA ARG A 342 -5.60 -15.95 -9.95
C ARG A 342 -5.02 -15.21 -11.16
N VAL A 343 -5.21 -13.88 -11.28
CA VAL A 343 -4.64 -13.06 -12.37
C VAL A 343 -3.11 -13.22 -12.46
N ILE A 344 -2.42 -13.36 -11.33
CA ILE A 344 -0.96 -13.62 -11.32
C ILE A 344 -0.61 -14.94 -11.99
N SER A 345 -1.50 -15.94 -11.94
CA SER A 345 -1.25 -17.27 -12.50
C SER A 345 -1.74 -17.44 -13.95
N LEU A 346 -2.52 -16.48 -14.46
CA LEU A 346 -3.03 -16.50 -15.83
C LEU A 346 -2.00 -15.93 -16.81
N ASP A 347 -2.09 -16.36 -18.07
CA ASP A 347 -1.28 -15.83 -19.18
C ASP A 347 -1.85 -14.49 -19.69
N LEU A 348 -1.95 -13.52 -18.78
CA LEU A 348 -2.42 -12.17 -19.06
C LEU A 348 -1.24 -11.23 -19.38
N PRO A 349 -1.49 -10.12 -20.09
CA PRO A 349 -0.44 -9.13 -20.38
C PRO A 349 0.33 -8.70 -19.14
N LEU A 350 1.66 -8.58 -19.27
CA LEU A 350 2.57 -8.31 -18.15
C LEU A 350 2.23 -7.00 -17.41
N TRP A 351 1.80 -5.96 -18.12
CA TRP A 351 1.35 -4.71 -17.50
C TRP A 351 0.18 -4.91 -16.53
N HIS A 352 -0.74 -5.84 -16.84
CA HIS A 352 -1.89 -6.12 -15.98
C HIS A 352 -1.46 -6.91 -14.74
N ARG A 353 -0.57 -7.91 -14.93
CA ARG A 353 0.02 -8.68 -13.83
C ARG A 353 0.83 -7.78 -12.88
N ILE A 354 1.59 -6.82 -13.41
CA ILE A 354 2.32 -5.81 -12.62
C ILE A 354 1.36 -4.99 -11.75
N LEU A 355 0.27 -4.45 -12.32
CA LEU A 355 -0.71 -3.66 -11.54
C LEU A 355 -1.34 -4.48 -10.40
N VAL A 356 -1.62 -5.76 -10.64
CA VAL A 356 -2.13 -6.65 -9.58
C VAL A 356 -1.06 -6.92 -8.54
N LEU A 357 0.21 -7.12 -8.94
CA LEU A 357 1.32 -7.29 -8.01
C LEU A 357 1.55 -6.04 -7.15
N GLU A 358 1.41 -4.83 -7.71
CA GLU A 358 1.47 -3.58 -6.93
C GLU A 358 0.39 -3.55 -5.84
N ILE A 359 -0.83 -3.99 -6.18
CA ILE A 359 -1.94 -4.06 -5.22
C ILE A 359 -1.66 -5.08 -4.12
N LEU A 360 -1.27 -6.31 -4.46
CA LEU A 360 -0.99 -7.36 -3.47
C LEU A 360 0.21 -6.99 -2.59
N ARG A 361 1.28 -6.46 -3.18
CA ARG A 361 2.42 -5.89 -2.44
C ARG A 361 1.95 -4.78 -1.50
N GLY A 362 1.04 -3.93 -1.96
CA GLY A 362 0.45 -2.88 -1.15
C GLY A 362 -0.37 -3.40 0.04
N PHE A 363 -1.01 -4.56 -0.06
CA PHE A 363 -1.68 -5.19 1.09
C PHE A 363 -0.68 -5.79 2.07
N CYS A 364 0.41 -6.37 1.57
CA CYS A 364 1.42 -7.03 2.41
C CYS A 364 2.28 -6.04 3.20
N VAL A 365 2.60 -4.87 2.63
CA VAL A 365 3.49 -3.88 3.27
C VAL A 365 2.76 -3.03 4.32
N GLU A 366 1.43 -2.98 4.26
CA GLU A 366 0.63 -2.26 5.25
C GLU A 366 0.17 -3.20 6.36
N ALA A 367 0.84 -3.11 7.52
CA ALA A 367 0.65 -4.03 8.64
C ALA A 367 -0.82 -4.17 9.06
N ARG A 368 -1.56 -3.06 9.11
CA ARG A 368 -2.97 -3.06 9.50
C ARG A 368 -3.87 -3.74 8.47
N THR A 369 -3.70 -3.45 7.19
CA THR A 369 -4.49 -4.12 6.13
C THR A 369 -4.23 -5.63 6.20
N MET A 370 -2.97 -6.04 6.32
CA MET A 370 -2.60 -7.45 6.45
C MET A 370 -3.20 -8.09 7.72
N GLN A 371 -3.17 -7.38 8.85
CA GLN A 371 -3.78 -7.81 10.12
C GLN A 371 -5.29 -8.06 9.97
N VAL A 372 -6.02 -7.10 9.40
CA VAL A 372 -7.47 -7.18 9.19
C VAL A 372 -7.82 -8.32 8.23
N LEU A 373 -7.07 -8.48 7.13
CA LEU A 373 -7.30 -9.57 6.19
C LEU A 373 -7.05 -10.93 6.84
N PHE A 374 -5.93 -11.12 7.55
CA PHE A 374 -5.64 -12.40 8.19
C PHE A 374 -6.66 -12.76 9.27
N LEU A 375 -7.11 -11.77 10.06
CA LEU A 375 -8.15 -11.95 11.06
C LEU A 375 -9.52 -12.32 10.46
N ASN A 376 -9.91 -11.66 9.37
CA ASN A 376 -11.23 -11.87 8.75
C ASN A 376 -11.31 -13.18 7.96
N PHE A 377 -10.18 -13.66 7.42
CA PHE A 377 -10.14 -14.81 6.52
C PHE A 377 -9.42 -16.01 7.14
N ASP A 378 -8.08 -15.99 7.16
CA ASP A 378 -7.23 -17.14 7.51
C ASP A 378 -7.38 -17.62 8.97
N MET A 379 -7.80 -16.75 9.89
CA MET A 379 -8.12 -17.13 11.28
C MET A 379 -9.48 -17.83 11.43
N HIS A 380 -10.34 -17.78 10.41
CA HIS A 380 -11.69 -18.31 10.49
C HIS A 380 -11.82 -19.60 9.67
N PRO A 381 -12.04 -20.78 10.30
CA PRO A 381 -11.91 -22.09 9.63
C PRO A 381 -12.95 -22.36 8.53
N LYS A 382 -13.96 -21.50 8.38
CA LYS A 382 -14.96 -21.59 7.30
C LYS A 382 -14.57 -20.82 6.04
N ASN A 383 -13.62 -19.89 6.14
CA ASN A 383 -13.21 -19.02 5.05
C ASN A 383 -11.98 -19.62 4.36
N THR A 384 -11.71 -19.21 3.12
CA THR A 384 -10.44 -19.60 2.48
C THR A 384 -9.27 -18.82 3.05
N ASN A 385 -8.10 -19.46 3.08
CA ASN A 385 -6.84 -18.83 3.48
C ASN A 385 -6.32 -17.91 2.36
N VAL A 386 -6.97 -16.75 2.20
CA VAL A 386 -6.67 -15.81 1.11
C VAL A 386 -5.29 -15.17 1.28
N VAL A 387 -4.85 -14.93 2.52
CA VAL A 387 -3.55 -14.33 2.79
C VAL A 387 -2.45 -15.33 2.49
N GLU A 388 -2.58 -16.57 2.94
CA GLU A 388 -1.70 -17.68 2.55
C GLU A 388 -1.66 -17.84 1.02
N GLY A 389 -2.80 -17.78 0.35
CA GLY A 389 -2.90 -17.83 -1.11
C GLY A 389 -2.15 -16.70 -1.82
N MET A 390 -2.24 -15.48 -1.29
CA MET A 390 -1.51 -14.31 -1.76
C MET A 390 0.00 -14.48 -1.59
N VAL A 391 0.47 -14.90 -0.41
CA VAL A 391 1.90 -15.13 -0.14
C VAL A 391 2.47 -16.21 -1.05
N LYS A 392 1.73 -17.31 -1.26
CA LYS A 392 2.09 -18.37 -2.22
C LYS A 392 2.14 -17.87 -3.66
N ALA A 393 1.30 -16.92 -4.05
CA ALA A 393 1.34 -16.34 -5.39
C ALA A 393 2.58 -15.45 -5.59
N LEU A 394 2.93 -14.61 -4.61
CA LEU A 394 4.15 -13.81 -4.63
C LEU A 394 5.40 -14.71 -4.69
N ALA A 395 5.45 -15.76 -3.86
CA ALA A 395 6.54 -16.73 -3.88
C ALA A 395 6.69 -17.45 -5.23
N ARG A 396 5.57 -17.77 -5.90
CA ARG A 396 5.58 -18.34 -7.25
C ARG A 396 6.16 -17.39 -8.29
N VAL A 397 5.89 -16.09 -8.20
CA VAL A 397 6.50 -15.07 -9.09
C VAL A 397 8.01 -14.95 -8.85
N VAL A 398 8.46 -15.03 -7.59
CA VAL A 398 9.90 -15.07 -7.30
C VAL A 398 10.54 -16.34 -7.88
N SER A 399 9.85 -17.48 -7.77
CA SER A 399 10.35 -18.78 -8.25
C SER A 399 10.32 -18.93 -9.77
N SER A 400 9.48 -18.17 -10.49
CA SER A 400 9.37 -18.28 -11.95
C SER A 400 10.66 -17.89 -12.67
N ILE A 401 11.53 -17.13 -12.02
CA ILE A 401 12.85 -16.75 -12.55
C ILE A 401 13.74 -17.96 -12.88
N GLN A 402 13.50 -19.13 -12.24
CA GLN A 402 14.26 -20.35 -12.49
C GLN A 402 14.05 -20.90 -13.90
N PHE A 403 12.90 -20.62 -14.50
CA PHE A 403 12.48 -21.22 -15.78
C PHE A 403 12.65 -20.25 -16.97
N GLN A 404 13.26 -19.08 -16.74
CA GLN A 404 13.49 -18.06 -17.76
C GLN A 404 14.90 -18.17 -18.35
N ASP A 405 14.99 -18.08 -19.68
CA ASP A 405 16.28 -18.06 -20.40
C ASP A 405 17.12 -16.79 -20.07
N THR A 406 16.46 -15.71 -19.63
CA THR A 406 17.04 -14.40 -19.26
C THR A 406 17.24 -14.25 -17.74
N CYS A 407 17.38 -15.35 -16.99
CA CYS A 407 17.46 -15.35 -15.53
C CYS A 407 18.52 -14.39 -14.95
N GLU A 408 19.75 -14.41 -15.49
CA GLU A 408 20.85 -13.58 -15.00
C GLU A 408 20.61 -12.08 -15.26
N GLU A 409 20.09 -11.74 -16.44
CA GLU A 409 19.76 -10.36 -16.83
C GLU A 409 18.63 -9.80 -15.97
N SER A 410 17.59 -10.61 -15.73
CA SER A 410 16.47 -10.25 -14.86
C SER A 410 16.93 -10.03 -13.42
N LEU A 411 17.79 -10.90 -12.87
CA LEU A 411 18.37 -10.72 -11.53
C LEU A 411 19.25 -9.47 -11.43
N ALA A 412 20.02 -9.16 -12.47
CA ALA A 412 20.82 -7.95 -12.52
C ALA A 412 19.93 -6.69 -12.56
N ALA A 413 18.84 -6.71 -13.32
CA ALA A 413 17.86 -5.63 -13.37
C ALA A 413 17.15 -5.44 -12.02
N VAL A 414 16.72 -6.53 -11.35
CA VAL A 414 16.16 -6.49 -9.99
C VAL A 414 17.17 -5.85 -9.02
N ALA A 415 18.43 -6.28 -9.05
CA ALA A 415 19.49 -5.69 -8.23
C ALA A 415 19.66 -4.17 -8.51
N GLY A 416 19.56 -3.76 -9.77
CA GLY A 416 19.55 -2.37 -10.19
C GLY A 416 18.39 -1.58 -9.59
N MET A 417 17.17 -2.12 -9.61
CA MET A 417 15.98 -1.50 -9.01
C MET A 417 16.13 -1.30 -7.50
N PHE A 418 16.61 -2.31 -6.77
CA PHE A 418 16.87 -2.20 -5.33
C PHE A 418 17.99 -1.17 -5.03
N SER A 419 19.00 -1.07 -5.88
CA SER A 419 20.08 -0.07 -5.74
C SER A 419 19.59 1.35 -5.95
N SER A 420 18.76 1.60 -6.98
CA SER A 420 18.12 2.92 -7.19
C SER A 420 17.22 3.28 -6.02
N LYS A 421 16.41 2.33 -5.54
CA LYS A 421 15.55 2.52 -4.37
C LYS A 421 16.34 2.86 -3.10
N ALA A 422 17.45 2.18 -2.84
CA ALA A 422 18.33 2.47 -1.70
C ALA A 422 18.93 3.89 -1.75
N LYS A 423 19.06 4.48 -2.94
CA LYS A 423 19.51 5.86 -3.16
C LYS A 423 18.37 6.88 -3.15
N GLY A 424 17.12 6.43 -3.01
CA GLY A 424 15.93 7.29 -3.12
C GLY A 424 15.67 7.79 -4.55
N ILE A 425 16.17 7.08 -5.56
CA ILE A 425 16.02 7.42 -6.99
C ILE A 425 14.95 6.50 -7.59
N GLU A 426 13.99 7.07 -8.32
CA GLU A 426 13.03 6.28 -9.09
C GLU A 426 13.76 5.57 -10.24
N TRP A 427 13.57 4.26 -10.34
CA TRP A 427 14.16 3.49 -11.43
C TRP A 427 13.38 3.76 -12.72
N SER A 428 14.09 4.17 -13.78
CA SER A 428 13.51 4.36 -15.11
C SER A 428 14.32 3.58 -16.14
N LEU A 429 13.61 2.99 -17.10
CA LEU A 429 14.24 2.42 -18.28
C LEU A 429 14.52 3.54 -19.31
N ASP A 430 15.67 3.48 -19.98
CA ASP A 430 16.02 4.44 -21.03
C ASP A 430 15.00 4.40 -22.18
N SER A 431 14.63 5.57 -22.72
CA SER A 431 13.63 5.69 -23.79
C SER A 431 14.02 4.99 -25.10
N ASP A 432 15.31 4.72 -25.30
CA ASP A 432 15.85 4.06 -26.50
C ASP A 432 16.08 2.54 -26.29
N ALA A 433 15.52 1.97 -25.21
CA ALA A 433 15.68 0.55 -24.91
C ALA A 433 15.01 -0.34 -25.97
N SER A 434 15.66 -1.47 -26.30
CA SER A 434 15.11 -2.46 -27.21
C SER A 434 13.88 -3.16 -26.60
N ASN A 435 12.99 -3.71 -27.42
CA ASN A 435 11.83 -4.46 -26.95
C ASN A 435 12.20 -5.62 -26.01
N ALA A 436 13.37 -6.25 -26.23
CA ALA A 436 13.89 -7.30 -25.35
C ALA A 436 14.28 -6.72 -23.97
N ALA A 437 14.94 -5.56 -23.92
CA ALA A 437 15.27 -4.88 -22.68
C ALA A 437 14.02 -4.41 -21.91
N VAL A 438 12.98 -3.96 -22.62
CA VAL A 438 11.68 -3.60 -22.01
C VAL A 438 11.02 -4.82 -21.36
N LEU A 439 11.08 -5.99 -22.01
CA LEU A 439 10.54 -7.22 -21.45
C LEU A 439 11.29 -7.64 -20.18
N VAL A 440 12.62 -7.71 -20.23
CA VAL A 440 13.47 -8.04 -19.06
C VAL A 440 13.23 -7.06 -17.91
N ALA A 441 13.15 -5.76 -18.20
CA ALA A 441 12.83 -4.74 -17.20
C ALA A 441 11.45 -4.96 -16.56
N SER A 442 10.45 -5.29 -17.36
CA SER A 442 9.08 -5.51 -16.86
C SER A 442 8.98 -6.78 -16.01
N GLU A 443 9.68 -7.85 -16.40
CA GLU A 443 9.77 -9.09 -15.61
C GLU A 443 10.52 -8.85 -14.29
N ALA A 444 11.65 -8.15 -14.33
CA ALA A 444 12.39 -7.72 -13.15
C ALA A 444 11.53 -6.87 -12.22
N HIS A 445 10.68 -5.99 -12.76
CA HIS A 445 9.75 -5.20 -11.98
C HIS A 445 8.71 -6.07 -11.25
N ALA A 446 8.12 -7.05 -11.95
CA ALA A 446 7.20 -8.01 -11.34
C ALA A 446 7.86 -8.82 -10.20
N ILE A 447 9.10 -9.28 -10.40
CA ILE A 447 9.89 -9.98 -9.37
C ILE A 447 10.18 -9.05 -8.19
N THR A 448 10.56 -7.80 -8.46
CA THR A 448 10.83 -6.79 -7.42
C THR A 448 9.58 -6.56 -6.55
N LEU A 449 8.41 -6.38 -7.15
CA LEU A 449 7.15 -6.24 -6.43
C LEU A 449 6.82 -7.48 -5.59
N ALA A 450 7.08 -8.68 -6.11
CA ALA A 450 6.86 -9.93 -5.38
C ALA A 450 7.77 -10.06 -4.14
N ILE A 451 9.06 -9.73 -4.29
CA ILE A 451 10.03 -9.71 -3.18
C ILE A 451 9.61 -8.68 -2.13
N GLU A 452 9.24 -7.47 -2.56
CA GLU A 452 8.75 -6.42 -1.66
C GLU A 452 7.47 -6.83 -0.92
N GLY A 453 6.57 -7.55 -1.58
CA GLY A 453 5.38 -8.09 -0.95
C GLY A 453 5.72 -9.11 0.15
N LEU A 454 6.60 -10.08 -0.15
CA LEU A 454 7.06 -11.07 0.83
C LEU A 454 7.78 -10.42 2.03
N LEU A 455 8.66 -9.46 1.77
CA LEU A 455 9.30 -8.68 2.82
C LEU A 455 8.29 -7.84 3.62
N GLY A 456 7.25 -7.30 2.97
CA GLY A 456 6.14 -6.62 3.63
C GLY A 456 5.45 -7.50 4.67
N VAL A 457 5.17 -8.76 4.33
CA VAL A 457 4.60 -9.74 5.28
C VAL A 457 5.54 -9.97 6.46
N VAL A 458 6.83 -10.15 6.20
CA VAL A 458 7.84 -10.33 7.24
C VAL A 458 7.90 -9.13 8.19
N PHE A 459 7.97 -7.91 7.66
CA PHE A 459 8.02 -6.70 8.47
C PHE A 459 6.70 -6.44 9.20
N THR A 460 5.56 -6.84 8.63
CA THR A 460 4.27 -6.80 9.31
C THR A 460 4.28 -7.70 10.55
N VAL A 461 4.70 -8.97 10.41
CA VAL A 461 4.78 -9.90 11.54
C VAL A 461 5.73 -9.35 12.62
N ALA A 462 6.88 -8.80 12.22
CA ALA A 462 7.81 -8.18 13.16
C ALA A 462 7.19 -6.97 13.88
N THR A 463 6.52 -6.07 13.14
CA THR A 463 5.85 -4.88 13.70
C THR A 463 4.77 -5.27 14.70
N LEU A 464 3.89 -6.22 14.34
CA LEU A 464 2.83 -6.70 15.25
C LEU A 464 3.40 -7.44 16.47
N THR A 465 4.54 -8.12 16.31
CA THR A 465 5.24 -8.77 17.44
C THR A 465 5.81 -7.72 18.39
N ASP A 466 6.43 -6.66 17.87
CA ASP A 466 6.94 -5.54 18.67
C ASP A 466 5.78 -4.81 19.37
N GLU A 467 4.64 -4.58 18.70
CA GLU A 467 3.41 -4.03 19.31
C GLU A 467 2.86 -4.92 20.44
N ALA A 468 2.89 -6.25 20.27
CA ALA A 468 2.48 -7.19 21.31
C ALA A 468 3.43 -7.17 22.53
N VAL A 469 4.73 -6.92 22.32
CA VAL A 469 5.68 -6.69 23.41
C VAL A 469 5.41 -5.36 24.11
N ASP A 470 5.17 -4.28 23.36
CA ASP A 470 4.92 -2.94 23.90
C ASP A 470 3.61 -2.87 24.71
N THR A 471 2.60 -3.65 24.32
CA THR A 471 1.32 -3.78 25.05
C THR A 471 1.40 -4.73 26.24
N GLY A 472 2.52 -5.45 26.41
CA GLY A 472 2.71 -6.43 27.48
C GLY A 472 2.01 -7.77 27.26
N GLU A 473 1.56 -8.06 26.03
CA GLU A 473 1.04 -9.38 25.65
C GLU A 473 2.16 -10.44 25.51
N LEU A 474 3.37 -9.99 25.18
CA LEU A 474 4.57 -10.81 25.04
C LEU A 474 5.69 -10.30 25.94
N ASP A 475 6.49 -11.22 26.46
CA ASP A 475 7.69 -10.88 27.21
C ASP A 475 8.76 -10.32 26.26
N SER A 476 9.37 -9.21 26.65
CA SER A 476 10.54 -8.70 25.95
C SER A 476 11.69 -9.71 26.10
N PRO A 477 12.46 -10.01 25.04
CA PRO A 477 13.60 -10.93 25.12
C PRO A 477 14.72 -10.45 26.08
N ARG A 478 14.61 -9.24 26.64
CA ARG A 478 15.54 -8.66 27.61
C ARG A 478 15.02 -8.67 29.06
N CYS A 479 13.78 -9.11 29.31
CA CYS A 479 13.15 -9.04 30.63
C CYS A 479 13.29 -10.36 31.42
N GLU A 480 13.48 -10.26 32.74
CA GLU A 480 13.39 -11.40 33.66
C GLU A 480 11.93 -11.68 34.02
N SER A 481 11.32 -12.71 33.42
CA SER A 481 10.02 -13.22 33.87
C SER A 481 10.02 -14.76 34.04
N ASP A 482 9.63 -15.20 35.24
CA ASP A 482 9.18 -16.56 35.59
C ASP A 482 7.65 -16.63 35.46
N PRO A 483 7.02 -17.80 35.19
CA PRO A 483 7.13 -18.64 33.99
C PRO A 483 6.60 -17.88 32.73
N PRO A 484 6.74 -18.43 31.50
CA PRO A 484 6.24 -17.76 30.29
C PRO A 484 4.79 -17.33 30.49
N ALA A 485 4.53 -16.02 30.33
CA ALA A 485 3.18 -15.51 30.37
C ALA A 485 2.33 -16.35 29.40
N LYS A 486 1.16 -16.84 29.85
CA LYS A 486 0.26 -17.55 28.94
C LYS A 486 -0.02 -16.60 27.78
N LEU A 487 0.20 -17.08 26.56
CA LEU A 487 0.01 -16.33 25.32
C LEU A 487 -1.49 -16.06 25.11
N THR A 488 -2.04 -15.12 25.87
CA THR A 488 -3.47 -14.79 25.91
C THR A 488 -3.80 -13.50 25.15
N GLY A 489 -2.77 -12.79 24.71
CA GLY A 489 -2.89 -11.57 23.92
C GLY A 489 -3.47 -11.82 22.53
N ARG A 490 -4.32 -10.91 22.06
CA ARG A 490 -4.98 -11.06 20.76
C ARG A 490 -3.99 -10.87 19.61
N THR A 491 -3.08 -9.90 19.74
CA THR A 491 -2.06 -9.62 18.75
C THR A 491 -0.99 -10.72 18.76
N ALA A 492 -0.60 -11.19 19.95
CA ALA A 492 0.31 -12.33 20.09
C ALA A 492 -0.21 -13.61 19.39
N LEU A 493 -1.47 -13.99 19.62
CA LEU A 493 -2.10 -15.15 18.98
C LEU A 493 -2.19 -15.00 17.46
N LEU A 494 -2.47 -13.79 16.97
CA LEU A 494 -2.46 -13.49 15.55
C LEU A 494 -1.07 -13.70 14.95
N CYS A 495 -0.02 -13.16 15.57
CA CYS A 495 1.35 -13.32 15.11
C CYS A 495 1.77 -14.79 15.03
N VAL A 496 1.46 -15.60 16.06
CA VAL A 496 1.73 -17.05 16.05
C VAL A 496 1.04 -17.72 14.87
N SER A 497 -0.25 -17.43 14.66
CA SER A 497 -1.03 -18.03 13.57
C SER A 497 -0.51 -17.61 12.18
N MET A 498 -0.08 -16.36 12.02
CA MET A 498 0.58 -15.88 10.80
C MET A 498 1.91 -16.58 10.55
N VAL A 499 2.74 -16.75 11.60
CA VAL A 499 4.01 -17.47 11.48
C VAL A 499 3.74 -18.91 11.07
N ASP A 500 2.88 -19.63 11.78
CA ASP A 500 2.57 -21.06 11.54
C ASP A 500 2.08 -21.32 10.10
N SER A 501 1.28 -20.40 9.54
CA SER A 501 0.75 -20.52 8.18
C SER A 501 1.78 -20.18 7.09
N LEU A 502 2.63 -19.17 7.32
CA LEU A 502 3.37 -18.50 6.23
C LEU A 502 4.87 -18.84 6.18
N TRP A 503 5.47 -19.32 7.28
CA TRP A 503 6.92 -19.38 7.43
C TRP A 503 7.65 -20.21 6.37
N LEU A 504 7.11 -21.37 5.97
CA LEU A 504 7.72 -22.24 4.95
C LEU A 504 7.81 -21.53 3.59
N THR A 505 6.70 -20.92 3.17
CA THR A 505 6.61 -20.25 1.87
C THR A 505 7.54 -19.04 1.82
N ILE A 506 7.63 -18.28 2.92
CA ILE A 506 8.56 -17.15 3.05
C ILE A 506 10.01 -17.65 3.01
N LEU A 507 10.33 -18.69 3.78
CA LEU A 507 11.70 -19.23 3.83
C LEU A 507 12.16 -19.75 2.47
N ASP A 508 11.33 -20.51 1.77
CA ASP A 508 11.65 -21.06 0.46
C ASP A 508 11.91 -19.94 -0.55
N ALA A 509 11.04 -18.93 -0.61
CA ALA A 509 11.19 -17.81 -1.53
C ALA A 509 12.43 -16.95 -1.21
N LEU A 510 12.63 -16.58 0.06
CA LEU A 510 13.75 -15.74 0.49
C LEU A 510 15.10 -16.46 0.40
N SER A 511 15.17 -17.75 0.75
CA SER A 511 16.38 -18.56 0.60
C SER A 511 16.76 -18.75 -0.86
N PHE A 512 15.77 -19.01 -1.74
CA PHE A 512 15.98 -19.14 -3.17
C PHE A 512 16.57 -17.86 -3.77
N ILE A 513 15.94 -16.70 -3.53
CA ILE A 513 16.41 -15.44 -4.11
C ILE A 513 17.77 -15.03 -3.51
N LEU A 514 18.02 -15.26 -2.22
CA LEU A 514 19.32 -15.01 -1.60
C LEU A 514 20.43 -15.89 -2.19
N ALA A 515 20.14 -17.15 -2.53
CA ALA A 515 21.09 -18.04 -3.18
C ALA A 515 21.49 -17.54 -4.57
N LYS A 516 20.52 -17.02 -5.34
CA LYS A 516 20.74 -16.58 -6.73
C LYS A 516 21.27 -15.15 -6.87
N SER A 517 20.98 -14.26 -5.92
CA SER A 517 21.34 -12.84 -6.03
C SER A 517 22.83 -12.58 -5.86
N GLN A 518 23.39 -11.67 -6.66
CA GLN A 518 24.75 -11.15 -6.44
C GLN A 518 24.79 -9.66 -6.10
N GLY A 519 23.65 -8.95 -6.27
CA GLY A 519 23.56 -7.52 -5.97
C GLY A 519 23.56 -7.24 -4.46
N GLU A 520 24.40 -6.31 -4.02
CA GLU A 520 24.53 -5.95 -2.60
C GLU A 520 23.20 -5.41 -2.01
N ALA A 521 22.52 -4.51 -2.72
CA ALA A 521 21.28 -3.87 -2.23
C ALA A 521 20.16 -4.89 -1.99
N ILE A 522 19.94 -5.83 -2.92
CA ILE A 522 18.91 -6.86 -2.76
C ILE A 522 19.30 -7.86 -1.66
N ILE A 523 20.58 -8.24 -1.56
CA ILE A 523 21.08 -9.12 -0.48
C ILE A 523 20.83 -8.48 0.88
N LEU A 524 21.11 -7.19 1.03
CA LEU A 524 20.86 -6.44 2.26
C LEU A 524 19.38 -6.44 2.63
N GLU A 525 18.48 -6.18 1.67
CA GLU A 525 17.02 -6.18 1.93
C GLU A 525 16.50 -7.57 2.33
N ILE A 526 16.94 -8.63 1.65
CA ILE A 526 16.55 -10.01 2.02
C ILE A 526 17.07 -10.35 3.42
N LEU A 527 18.32 -9.98 3.74
CA LEU A 527 18.90 -10.25 5.06
C LEU A 527 18.24 -9.44 6.19
N LYS A 528 17.76 -8.22 5.92
CA LYS A 528 16.88 -7.49 6.85
C LYS A 528 15.59 -8.26 7.11
N GLY A 529 15.01 -8.86 6.07
CA GLY A 529 13.87 -9.77 6.20
C GLY A 529 14.19 -10.99 7.07
N TYR A 530 15.29 -11.69 6.79
CA TYR A 530 15.78 -12.80 7.64
C TYR A 530 15.92 -12.37 9.10
N GLN A 531 16.54 -11.22 9.35
CA GLN A 531 16.72 -10.70 10.70
C GLN A 531 15.37 -10.48 11.39
N ALA A 532 14.46 -9.72 10.77
CA ALA A 532 13.18 -9.36 11.34
C ALA A 532 12.30 -10.59 11.64
N PHE A 533 12.17 -11.51 10.67
CA PHE A 533 11.34 -12.70 10.83
C PHE A 533 11.90 -13.66 11.88
N THR A 534 13.21 -13.91 11.87
CA THR A 534 13.85 -14.80 12.84
C THR A 534 13.74 -14.25 14.26
N GLN A 535 13.87 -12.92 14.42
CA GLN A 535 13.68 -12.26 15.71
C GLN A 535 12.24 -12.35 16.19
N ALA A 536 11.25 -12.14 15.31
CA ALA A 536 9.84 -12.35 15.65
C ALA A 536 9.56 -13.79 16.08
N CYS A 537 10.06 -14.79 15.35
CA CYS A 537 9.91 -16.21 15.71
C CYS A 537 10.51 -16.52 17.10
N GLY A 538 11.65 -15.92 17.43
CA GLY A 538 12.28 -16.08 18.75
C GLY A 538 11.45 -15.50 19.89
N ILE A 539 10.87 -14.31 19.70
CA ILE A 539 10.00 -13.65 20.69
C ILE A 539 8.67 -14.40 20.86
N LEU A 540 8.11 -14.92 19.76
CA LEU A 540 6.88 -15.72 19.76
C LEU A 540 7.09 -17.17 20.22
N HIS A 541 8.33 -17.57 20.54
CA HIS A 541 8.72 -18.95 20.88
C HIS A 541 8.34 -19.99 19.80
N ALA A 542 8.32 -19.59 18.53
CA ALA A 542 8.09 -20.47 17.39
C ALA A 542 9.40 -21.20 17.01
N VAL A 543 9.70 -22.28 17.75
CA VAL A 543 11.01 -22.97 17.72
C VAL A 543 11.36 -23.55 16.34
N GLU A 544 10.40 -24.19 15.66
CA GLU A 544 10.63 -24.80 14.35
C GLU A 544 10.99 -23.78 13.25
N PRO A 545 10.20 -22.70 13.03
CA PRO A 545 10.57 -21.67 12.07
C PRO A 545 11.84 -20.92 12.47
N LEU A 546 12.05 -20.64 13.76
CA LEU A 546 13.31 -20.05 14.26
C LEU A 546 14.53 -20.88 13.82
N ASN A 547 14.51 -22.19 14.08
CA ASN A 547 15.60 -23.08 13.72
C ASN A 547 15.80 -23.20 12.21
N SER A 548 14.72 -23.25 11.44
CA SER A 548 14.77 -23.38 9.99
C SER A 548 15.37 -22.13 9.32
N PHE A 549 14.98 -20.94 9.78
CA PHE A 549 15.55 -19.67 9.31
C PHE A 549 17.02 -19.52 9.72
N LEU A 550 17.38 -19.88 10.97
CA LEU A 550 18.78 -19.90 11.41
C LEU A 550 19.63 -20.86 10.59
N ALA A 551 19.16 -22.09 10.38
CA ALA A 551 19.86 -23.09 9.57
C ALA A 551 20.04 -22.63 8.13
N SER A 552 19.02 -22.01 7.53
CA SER A 552 19.11 -21.41 6.19
C SER A 552 20.15 -20.28 6.15
N LEU A 553 20.10 -19.35 7.11
CA LEU A 553 21.06 -18.24 7.20
C LEU A 553 22.50 -18.75 7.34
N CYS A 554 22.72 -19.77 8.16
CA CYS A 554 24.04 -20.39 8.37
C CYS A 554 24.61 -21.02 7.08
N LYS A 555 23.78 -21.44 6.11
CA LYS A 555 24.28 -21.89 4.79
C LYS A 555 24.91 -20.76 3.97
N PHE A 556 24.53 -19.51 4.24
CA PHE A 556 25.04 -18.34 3.52
C PHE A 556 26.22 -17.65 4.22
N THR A 557 26.63 -18.08 5.42
CA THR A 557 27.71 -17.44 6.19
C THR A 557 29.09 -17.93 5.78
N ILE A 558 29.37 -19.22 5.88
CA ILE A 558 30.64 -19.86 5.53
C ILE A 558 30.26 -21.19 4.93
N GLY A 559 30.75 -21.49 3.72
CA GLY A 559 30.47 -22.78 3.09
C GLY A 559 30.94 -23.91 4.00
N ILE A 560 30.03 -24.51 4.76
CA ILE A 560 30.29 -25.74 5.49
C ILE A 560 30.45 -26.79 4.39
N PRO A 561 31.59 -27.51 4.30
CA PRO A 561 31.67 -28.67 3.43
C PRO A 561 30.69 -29.70 4.01
N VAL A 562 29.46 -29.71 3.51
CA VAL A 562 28.61 -30.89 3.63
C VAL A 562 29.32 -31.93 2.78
N GLU A 563 29.79 -33.01 3.39
CA GLU A 563 30.37 -34.16 2.69
C GLU A 563 29.39 -34.60 1.60
N VAL A 564 29.64 -34.16 0.36
CA VAL A 564 28.87 -34.56 -0.80
C VAL A 564 29.09 -36.05 -0.98
N GLU A 565 28.00 -36.81 -0.92
CA GLU A 565 27.91 -38.22 -1.28
C GLU A 565 28.79 -38.49 -2.51
N LYS A 566 29.87 -39.25 -2.30
CA LYS A 566 30.71 -39.74 -3.38
C LYS A 566 29.85 -40.64 -4.28
N ARG A 567 29.34 -40.10 -5.38
CA ARG A 567 28.93 -40.90 -6.54
C ARG A 567 30.16 -41.68 -7.00
N SER A 568 30.13 -42.97 -6.71
CA SER A 568 31.11 -43.96 -7.15
C SER A 568 31.15 -44.02 -8.68
N VAL A 569 32.15 -43.41 -9.30
CA VAL A 569 32.54 -43.71 -10.67
C VAL A 569 33.70 -44.70 -10.61
N VAL A 570 33.39 -45.93 -11.03
CA VAL A 570 34.34 -47.03 -11.22
C VAL A 570 35.41 -46.61 -12.24
N GLN A 571 36.69 -46.67 -11.85
CA GLN A 571 37.82 -46.60 -12.79
C GLN A 571 38.55 -47.95 -12.85
N SER A 572 38.73 -48.41 -14.08
CA SER A 572 39.55 -49.56 -14.50
C SER A 572 41.05 -49.32 -14.31
N PRO A 573 41.88 -50.39 -14.18
CA PRO A 573 43.26 -50.27 -13.74
C PRO A 573 44.22 -50.03 -14.93
N GLY A 574 45.08 -49.02 -14.82
CA GLY A 574 46.14 -48.82 -15.82
C GLY A 574 47.11 -47.68 -15.53
N SER A 575 48.33 -48.08 -15.16
CA SER A 575 49.60 -47.34 -15.26
C SER A 575 50.02 -46.41 -14.11
N LYS A 576 51.19 -46.76 -13.54
CA LYS A 576 51.94 -46.05 -12.51
C LYS A 576 52.72 -44.89 -13.14
N ARG A 577 52.57 -43.68 -12.57
CA ARG A 577 53.68 -42.73 -12.42
C ARG A 577 53.41 -41.85 -11.20
N SER A 578 54.30 -41.93 -10.21
CA SER A 578 54.25 -41.12 -9.01
C SER A 578 54.54 -39.65 -9.34
N GLU A 579 53.53 -38.81 -9.23
CA GLU A 579 53.66 -37.39 -8.93
C GLU A 579 52.97 -37.13 -7.58
N ALA A 580 53.64 -36.37 -6.73
CA ALA A 580 53.19 -36.07 -5.37
C ALA A 580 51.77 -35.46 -5.40
N LEU A 581 50.83 -36.07 -4.68
CA LEU A 581 49.54 -35.46 -4.37
C LEU A 581 49.80 -34.16 -3.60
N LEU A 582 49.66 -33.02 -4.28
CA LEU A 582 49.31 -31.78 -3.61
C LEU A 582 47.86 -31.94 -3.14
N GLU A 583 47.65 -32.05 -1.84
CA GLU A 583 46.32 -31.85 -1.24
C GLU A 583 45.75 -30.52 -1.76
N PRO A 584 44.48 -30.45 -2.19
CA PRO A 584 43.87 -29.19 -2.55
C PRO A 584 43.84 -28.31 -1.29
N LYS A 585 44.70 -27.29 -1.25
CA LYS A 585 44.68 -26.28 -0.20
C LYS A 585 43.34 -25.56 -0.24
N GLU A 586 42.49 -25.77 0.76
CA GLU A 586 41.22 -25.08 0.92
C GLU A 586 41.48 -23.59 1.28
N THR A 587 41.62 -22.75 0.26
CA THR A 587 41.61 -21.28 0.42
C THR A 587 40.17 -20.87 0.74
N ILE A 588 39.93 -20.36 1.96
CA ILE A 588 38.59 -19.88 2.37
C ILE A 588 38.44 -18.44 1.89
N VAL A 589 37.53 -18.19 0.94
CA VAL A 589 37.24 -16.84 0.44
C VAL A 589 35.87 -16.40 0.93
N LEU A 590 35.80 -15.35 1.76
CA LEU A 590 34.54 -14.77 2.20
C LEU A 590 34.04 -13.73 1.19
N THR A 591 32.86 -13.97 0.63
CA THR A 591 32.18 -13.01 -0.25
C THR A 591 31.49 -11.91 0.57
N PRO A 592 31.15 -10.74 -0.03
CA PRO A 592 30.35 -9.71 0.65
C PRO A 592 29.03 -10.25 1.22
N LYS A 593 28.40 -11.19 0.50
CA LYS A 593 27.19 -11.90 0.96
C LYS A 593 27.46 -12.68 2.25
N ASN A 594 28.59 -13.39 2.32
CA ASN A 594 29.01 -14.14 3.50
C ASN A 594 29.20 -13.24 4.72
N VAL A 595 29.91 -12.13 4.54
CA VAL A 595 30.14 -11.15 5.61
C VAL A 595 28.82 -10.56 6.11
N GLN A 596 27.90 -10.21 5.20
CA GLN A 596 26.61 -9.65 5.59
C GLN A 596 25.69 -10.68 6.25
N ALA A 597 25.70 -11.93 5.80
CA ALA A 597 24.99 -13.02 6.46
C ALA A 597 25.51 -13.25 7.88
N LEU A 598 26.84 -13.21 8.09
CA LEU A 598 27.46 -13.31 9.42
C LEU A 598 27.04 -12.15 10.33
N ARG A 599 27.09 -10.91 9.84
CA ARG A 599 26.60 -9.73 10.59
C ARG A 599 25.13 -9.90 10.99
N THR A 600 24.30 -10.41 10.08
CA THR A 600 22.89 -10.70 10.35
C THR A 600 22.73 -11.76 11.43
N LEU A 601 23.52 -12.85 11.37
CA LEU A 601 23.53 -13.90 12.39
C LEU A 601 23.94 -13.37 13.77
N PHE A 602 24.96 -12.50 13.84
CA PHE A 602 25.36 -11.84 15.08
C PHE A 602 24.23 -10.97 15.64
N ASN A 603 23.58 -10.16 14.81
CA ASN A 603 22.45 -9.31 15.24
C ASN A 603 21.27 -10.13 15.78
N ILE A 604 20.92 -11.24 15.12
CA ILE A 604 19.87 -12.16 15.60
C ILE A 604 20.29 -12.76 16.94
N SER A 605 21.51 -13.29 17.03
CA SER A 605 22.02 -13.96 18.23
C SER A 605 22.09 -13.00 19.42
N HIS A 606 22.50 -11.76 19.18
CA HIS A 606 22.53 -10.71 20.20
C HIS A 606 21.12 -10.22 20.58
N ARG A 607 20.12 -10.20 19.69
CA ARG A 607 18.75 -9.82 20.11
C ARG A 607 18.07 -10.95 20.89
N LEU A 608 18.37 -12.19 20.55
CA LEU A 608 17.68 -13.38 21.06
C LEU A 608 18.49 -14.19 22.10
N HIS A 609 19.62 -13.68 22.60
CA HIS A 609 20.54 -14.48 23.43
C HIS A 609 19.85 -15.16 24.62
N ASN A 610 18.82 -14.53 25.19
CA ASN A 610 18.04 -15.06 26.31
C ASN A 610 16.99 -16.14 25.93
N VAL A 611 16.59 -16.21 24.66
CA VAL A 611 15.46 -17.05 24.21
C VAL A 611 15.86 -18.12 23.17
N LEU A 612 17.10 -18.11 22.68
CA LEU A 612 17.59 -19.08 21.69
C LEU A 612 17.55 -20.53 22.17
N GLY A 613 17.73 -20.80 23.47
CA GLY A 613 17.63 -22.17 23.99
C GLY A 613 18.52 -23.18 23.23
N PRO A 614 17.99 -24.34 22.77
CA PRO A 614 18.74 -25.33 21.98
C PRO A 614 19.27 -24.81 20.64
N SER A 615 18.67 -23.74 20.08
CA SER A 615 19.07 -23.16 18.79
C SER A 615 20.49 -22.60 18.78
N TRP A 616 21.11 -22.41 19.96
CA TRP A 616 22.51 -22.03 20.11
C TRP A 616 23.47 -22.99 19.38
N SER A 617 23.12 -24.27 19.19
CA SER A 617 24.00 -25.23 18.48
C SER A 617 24.32 -24.77 17.05
N LEU A 618 23.30 -24.34 16.28
CA LEU A 618 23.45 -23.89 14.90
C LEU A 618 24.34 -22.65 14.80
N VAL A 619 24.15 -21.70 15.73
CA VAL A 619 24.96 -20.49 15.81
C VAL A 619 26.41 -20.84 16.12
N LEU A 620 26.65 -21.66 17.15
CA LEU A 620 28.00 -22.01 17.61
C LEU A 620 28.78 -22.86 16.61
N GLU A 621 28.13 -23.76 15.87
CA GLU A 621 28.76 -24.51 14.77
C GLU A 621 29.29 -23.56 13.68
N THR A 622 28.50 -22.53 13.36
CA THR A 622 28.87 -21.50 12.40
C THR A 622 30.01 -20.62 12.94
N LEU A 623 29.94 -20.20 14.21
CA LEU A 623 30.98 -19.39 14.84
C LEU A 623 32.30 -20.15 15.01
N ALA A 624 32.26 -21.44 15.32
CA ALA A 624 33.46 -22.28 15.33
C ALA A 624 34.08 -22.37 13.93
N SER A 625 33.26 -22.38 12.88
CA SER A 625 33.72 -22.35 11.49
C SER A 625 34.31 -21.00 11.10
N LEU A 626 33.73 -19.91 11.60
CA LEU A 626 34.27 -18.55 11.45
C LEU A 626 35.60 -18.40 12.16
N ASP A 627 35.72 -18.89 13.39
CA ASP A 627 36.96 -18.81 14.16
C ASP A 627 38.12 -19.52 13.45
N ARG A 628 37.86 -20.69 12.86
CA ARG A 628 38.83 -21.38 12.00
C ARG A 628 39.21 -20.57 10.76
N ALA A 629 38.24 -19.89 10.14
CA ALA A 629 38.50 -19.05 8.98
C ALA A 629 39.36 -17.84 9.34
N ILE A 630 39.05 -17.14 10.45
CA ILE A 630 39.80 -15.98 10.95
C ILE A 630 41.28 -16.35 11.24
N HIS A 631 41.51 -17.52 11.84
CA HIS A 631 42.86 -17.97 12.21
C HIS A 631 43.58 -18.75 11.09
N SER A 632 42.98 -18.90 9.91
CA SER A 632 43.61 -19.58 8.77
C SER A 632 44.53 -18.63 8.00
N PRO A 633 45.81 -19.01 7.76
CA PRO A 633 46.75 -18.19 6.99
C PRO A 633 46.41 -18.09 5.50
N HIS A 634 45.38 -18.80 5.03
CA HIS A 634 44.91 -18.82 3.65
C HIS A 634 43.49 -18.25 3.49
N ALA A 635 42.94 -17.60 4.52
CA ALA A 635 41.65 -16.95 4.42
C ALA A 635 41.79 -15.56 3.79
N THR A 636 40.94 -15.25 2.80
CA THR A 636 40.88 -13.93 2.16
C THR A 636 39.42 -13.48 2.02
N THR A 637 39.19 -12.17 1.88
CA THR A 637 37.88 -11.64 1.49
C THR A 637 37.87 -11.37 -0.01
N GLN A 638 36.70 -11.52 -0.66
CA GLN A 638 36.54 -11.16 -2.06
C GLN A 638 36.34 -9.64 -2.17
N GLU A 639 37.26 -8.96 -2.86
CA GLU A 639 37.10 -7.54 -3.19
C GLU A 639 36.17 -7.35 -4.39
N VAL A 640 35.20 -6.44 -4.28
CA VAL A 640 34.35 -6.02 -5.39
C VAL A 640 35.15 -5.05 -6.26
N SER A 641 35.63 -5.51 -7.41
CA SER A 641 36.34 -4.64 -8.36
C SER A 641 35.34 -3.70 -9.05
N THR A 642 35.20 -2.47 -8.56
CA THR A 642 34.58 -1.39 -9.33
C THR A 642 35.53 -0.97 -10.46
N ALA A 643 35.04 -0.97 -11.70
CA ALA A 643 35.80 -0.61 -12.89
C ALA A 643 36.21 0.88 -12.90
N VAL A 644 37.30 1.21 -12.20
CA VAL A 644 38.06 2.46 -12.41
C VAL A 644 39.55 2.11 -12.36
N PRO A 645 40.30 2.17 -13.47
CA PRO A 645 41.74 1.96 -13.41
C PRO A 645 42.42 3.27 -13.01
N LYS A 646 42.94 3.36 -11.78
CA LYS A 646 44.16 4.14 -11.47
C LYS A 646 44.66 3.95 -10.04
N LEU A 647 45.86 3.36 -9.99
CA LEU A 647 47.03 3.65 -9.13
C LEU A 647 46.88 3.63 -7.59
N THR A 648 47.84 2.90 -7.00
CA THR A 648 48.08 2.61 -5.57
C THR A 648 47.12 1.62 -4.94
N ARG A 649 47.70 0.48 -4.60
CA ARG A 649 47.10 -0.77 -4.17
C ARG A 649 47.11 -0.75 -2.64
N ASP A 650 45.99 -0.40 -2.02
CA ASP A 650 45.83 -0.49 -0.57
C ASP A 650 45.12 -1.80 -0.22
N SER A 651 45.89 -2.76 0.29
CA SER A 651 45.45 -4.04 0.88
C SER A 651 44.71 -3.86 2.24
N SER A 652 44.05 -2.72 2.45
CA SER A 652 43.49 -2.30 3.74
C SER A 652 42.05 -2.81 3.98
N GLY A 653 41.28 -3.07 2.93
CA GLY A 653 39.91 -3.60 3.05
C GLY A 653 39.81 -5.06 3.50
N GLN A 654 40.84 -5.88 3.22
CA GLN A 654 40.83 -7.31 3.55
C GLN A 654 40.99 -7.59 5.04
N TYR A 655 41.69 -6.73 5.77
CA TYR A 655 41.92 -6.87 7.21
C TYR A 655 40.79 -6.28 8.06
N SER A 656 39.99 -5.34 7.53
CA SER A 656 38.93 -4.68 8.31
C SER A 656 37.73 -5.60 8.57
N ASP A 657 37.27 -6.37 7.58
CA ASP A 657 36.09 -7.22 7.74
C ASP A 657 36.35 -8.41 8.68
N PHE A 658 37.49 -9.08 8.58
CA PHE A 658 37.85 -10.14 9.54
C PHE A 658 38.03 -9.58 10.95
N HIS A 659 38.58 -8.37 11.11
CA HIS A 659 38.69 -7.72 12.41
C HIS A 659 37.31 -7.34 12.99
N ILE A 660 36.38 -6.85 12.15
CA ILE A 660 34.99 -6.57 12.55
C ILE A 660 34.31 -7.87 12.98
N LEU A 661 34.41 -8.94 12.19
CA LEU A 661 33.80 -10.24 12.50
C LEU A 661 34.39 -10.87 13.77
N SER A 662 35.70 -10.76 13.99
CA SER A 662 36.36 -11.21 15.22
C SER A 662 35.91 -10.43 16.45
N SER A 663 35.77 -9.10 16.31
CA SER A 663 35.22 -8.22 17.34
C SER A 663 33.77 -8.60 17.69
N LEU A 664 32.89 -8.74 16.69
CA LEU A 664 31.50 -9.17 16.88
C LEU A 664 31.40 -10.55 17.53
N ASN A 665 32.26 -11.49 17.12
CA ASN A 665 32.34 -12.81 17.73
C ASN A 665 32.68 -12.72 19.23
N SER A 666 33.64 -11.88 19.59
CA SER A 666 34.03 -11.70 21.00
C SER A 666 32.95 -10.99 21.81
N GLN A 667 32.35 -9.93 21.25
CA GLN A 667 31.24 -9.18 21.87
C GLN A 667 30.03 -10.07 22.20
N LEU A 668 29.72 -11.07 21.38
CA LEU A 668 28.63 -12.00 21.64
C LEU A 668 28.84 -12.85 22.90
N PHE A 669 30.08 -13.20 23.24
CA PHE A 669 30.40 -13.94 24.46
C PHE A 669 30.61 -13.01 25.65
N GLU A 670 31.07 -11.78 25.44
CA GLU A 670 31.09 -10.74 26.47
C GLU A 670 29.67 -10.37 26.93
N SER A 671 28.70 -10.33 26.00
CA SER A 671 27.30 -10.09 26.34
C SER A 671 26.66 -11.21 27.17
N SER A 672 27.34 -12.35 27.36
CA SER A 672 26.88 -13.39 28.29
C SER A 672 26.74 -12.91 29.73
N ALA A 673 27.44 -11.83 30.13
CA ALA A 673 27.24 -11.20 31.44
C ALA A 673 25.86 -10.55 31.60
N LEU A 674 25.16 -10.25 30.50
CA LEU A 674 23.82 -9.67 30.47
C LEU A 674 22.73 -10.74 30.26
N MET A 675 23.13 -12.01 30.12
CA MET A 675 22.21 -13.12 29.88
C MET A 675 21.62 -13.64 31.19
N HIS A 676 20.37 -14.12 31.13
CA HIS A 676 19.78 -14.81 32.28
C HIS A 676 20.46 -16.15 32.54
N VAL A 677 20.45 -16.61 33.79
CA VAL A 677 21.12 -17.84 34.22
C VAL A 677 20.66 -19.07 33.40
N ALA A 678 19.37 -19.16 33.06
CA ALA A 678 18.84 -20.23 32.21
C ALA A 678 19.42 -20.19 30.78
N ALA A 679 19.58 -19.00 30.21
CA ALA A 679 20.16 -18.82 28.89
C ALA A 679 21.67 -19.11 28.88
N VAL A 680 22.40 -18.70 29.93
CA VAL A 680 23.82 -19.05 30.12
C VAL A 680 23.99 -20.57 30.21
N LYS A 681 23.13 -21.26 30.96
CA LYS A 681 23.13 -22.73 31.03
C LYS A 681 22.90 -23.37 29.65
N SER A 682 21.97 -22.82 28.86
CA SER A 682 21.70 -23.29 27.51
C SER A 682 22.91 -23.11 26.59
N LEU A 683 23.54 -21.93 26.63
CA LEU A 683 24.75 -21.60 25.85
C LEU A 683 25.91 -22.54 26.20
N LEU A 684 26.18 -22.76 27.50
CA LEU A 684 27.21 -23.69 27.96
C LEU A 684 26.89 -25.15 27.56
N SER A 685 25.62 -25.55 27.63
CA SER A 685 25.20 -26.88 27.19
C SER A 685 25.43 -27.09 25.69
N ALA A 686 25.13 -26.09 24.87
CA ALA A 686 25.35 -26.13 23.42
C ALA A 686 26.84 -26.19 23.07
N LEU A 687 27.69 -25.39 23.73
CA LEU A 687 29.16 -25.49 23.59
C LEU A 687 29.68 -26.87 23.99
N ARG A 688 29.11 -27.48 25.04
CA ARG A 688 29.49 -28.82 25.50
C ARG A 688 29.10 -29.88 24.47
N GLN A 689 27.92 -29.75 23.87
CA GLN A 689 27.49 -30.63 22.78
C GLN A 689 28.41 -30.51 21.56
N LEU A 690 28.76 -29.28 21.15
CA LEU A 690 29.68 -29.04 20.04
C LEU A 690 31.05 -29.71 20.28
N SER A 691 31.61 -29.53 21.48
CA SER A 691 32.85 -30.18 21.89
C SER A 691 32.75 -31.72 21.82
N HIS A 692 31.68 -32.30 22.39
CA HIS A 692 31.47 -33.75 22.37
C HIS A 692 31.28 -34.31 20.96
N GLN A 693 30.54 -33.63 20.09
CA GLN A 693 30.35 -34.06 18.71
C GLN A 693 31.69 -34.12 17.95
N CYS A 694 32.54 -33.11 18.12
CA CYS A 694 33.88 -33.09 17.52
C CYS A 694 34.80 -34.19 18.10
N MET A 695 34.69 -34.49 19.40
CA MET A 695 35.46 -35.56 20.06
C MET A 695 34.99 -36.97 19.62
N SER A 696 33.68 -37.22 19.59
CA SER A 696 33.12 -38.53 19.19
C SER A 696 33.45 -38.87 17.73
N ALA A 697 33.38 -37.88 16.84
CA ALA A 697 33.76 -38.02 15.43
C ALA A 697 35.28 -38.10 15.19
N ALA A 698 36.10 -37.81 16.20
CA ALA A 698 37.55 -38.04 16.17
C ALA A 698 37.92 -39.45 16.61
N VAL A 699 37.10 -40.09 17.47
CA VAL A 699 37.32 -41.45 17.96
C VAL A 699 36.80 -42.51 16.99
N SER A 700 35.77 -42.21 16.18
CA SER A 700 35.17 -43.15 15.21
C SER A 700 35.92 -43.27 13.87
N GLY A 701 36.87 -42.39 13.57
CA GLY A 701 37.70 -42.46 12.36
C GLY A 701 39.11 -42.95 12.68
N PHE A 702 39.57 -44.04 12.05
CA PHE A 702 40.96 -44.49 12.14
C PHE A 702 41.88 -43.52 11.37
N GLY A 703 42.26 -42.41 12.02
CA GLY A 703 43.23 -41.42 11.53
C GLY A 703 43.44 -40.29 12.55
N PRO A 704 44.56 -39.54 12.50
CA PRO A 704 44.76 -38.38 13.38
C PRO A 704 43.58 -37.39 13.21
N PRO A 705 43.14 -36.72 14.28
CA PRO A 705 42.07 -35.72 14.17
C PRO A 705 42.51 -34.67 13.15
N SER A 706 41.68 -34.42 12.12
CA SER A 706 41.96 -33.35 11.17
C SER A 706 42.14 -32.03 11.93
N SER A 707 43.03 -31.15 11.46
CA SER A 707 43.31 -29.83 12.08
C SER A 707 42.03 -29.04 12.36
N GLN A 708 41.03 -29.19 11.49
CA GLN A 708 39.69 -28.62 11.62
C GLN A 708 38.94 -29.10 12.88
N LYS A 709 39.02 -30.39 13.24
CA LYS A 709 38.34 -30.98 14.42
C LYS A 709 38.98 -30.50 15.73
N SER A 710 40.30 -30.40 15.76
CA SER A 710 41.04 -29.87 16.93
C SER A 710 40.72 -28.39 17.19
N GLY A 711 40.61 -27.58 16.13
CA GLY A 711 40.24 -26.16 16.24
C GLY A 711 38.85 -25.93 16.85
N SER A 712 37.86 -26.75 16.49
CA SER A 712 36.49 -26.63 17.03
C SER A 712 36.42 -26.98 18.52
N ILE A 713 37.23 -27.94 18.98
CA ILE A 713 37.34 -28.29 20.40
C ILE A 713 37.99 -27.15 21.18
N CYS A 714 39.09 -26.58 20.66
CA CYS A 714 39.77 -25.43 21.28
C CYS A 714 38.82 -24.24 21.41
N PHE A 715 38.13 -23.86 20.33
CA PHE A 715 37.12 -22.81 20.34
C PHE A 715 36.06 -23.04 21.42
N SER A 716 35.51 -24.26 21.50
CA SER A 716 34.44 -24.56 22.45
C SER A 716 34.91 -24.39 23.91
N VAL A 717 36.09 -24.89 24.24
CA VAL A 717 36.66 -24.80 25.61
C VAL A 717 37.02 -23.37 25.97
N GLU A 718 37.66 -22.63 25.06
CA GLU A 718 38.03 -21.23 25.28
C GLU A 718 36.81 -20.35 25.53
N ARG A 719 35.73 -20.52 24.74
CA ARG A 719 34.49 -19.78 24.93
C ARG A 719 33.76 -20.17 26.22
N MET A 720 33.77 -21.44 26.62
CA MET A 720 33.26 -21.84 27.94
C MET A 720 33.98 -21.13 29.08
N LEU A 721 35.32 -21.06 29.04
CA LEU A 721 36.11 -20.37 30.06
C LEU A 721 35.77 -18.87 30.09
N SER A 722 35.67 -18.23 28.93
CA SER A 722 35.28 -16.82 28.82
C SER A 722 33.90 -16.55 29.42
N ILE A 723 32.89 -17.36 29.10
CA ILE A 723 31.53 -17.23 29.67
C ILE A 723 31.56 -17.38 31.19
N LEU A 724 32.29 -18.38 31.71
CA LEU A 724 32.39 -18.61 33.16
C LEU A 724 33.05 -17.43 33.87
N VAL A 725 34.13 -16.87 33.31
CA VAL A 725 34.80 -15.68 33.85
C VAL A 725 33.87 -14.47 33.86
N ASN A 726 33.10 -14.27 32.80
CA ASN A 726 32.18 -13.13 32.68
C ASN A 726 30.96 -13.23 33.61
N ASN A 727 30.62 -14.44 34.08
CA ASN A 727 29.45 -14.73 34.92
C ASN A 727 29.79 -15.10 36.38
N VAL A 728 31.03 -14.91 36.83
CA VAL A 728 31.46 -15.26 38.21
C VAL A 728 30.59 -14.58 39.28
N HIS A 729 30.12 -13.36 39.03
CA HIS A 729 29.32 -12.57 39.98
C HIS A 729 27.83 -12.96 40.03
N SER A 730 27.30 -13.61 39.00
CA SER A 730 25.89 -14.02 38.90
C SER A 730 25.66 -15.50 39.27
N MET A 731 26.75 -16.26 39.47
CA MET A 731 26.73 -17.68 39.86
C MET A 731 27.10 -17.94 41.33
N SER A 732 27.46 -16.90 42.09
CA SER A 732 27.62 -16.92 43.55
C SER A 732 26.33 -16.55 44.25
#